data_AF-A0A0D2IS00-F1
#
_entry.id   AF-A0A0D2IS00-F1
#
_cell.length_a   1.000
_cell.length_b   1.000
_cell.length_c   1.000
_cell.angle_alpha   90.00
_cell.angle_beta   90.00
_cell.angle_gamma   90.00
#
_symmetry.space_group_name_H-M   'P 1'
#
loop_
_entity.id
_entity.type
_entity.pdbx_description
1 polymer ?
#
loop_
_entity_poly.entity_id
_entity_poly.type
_entity_poly.pdbx_seq_one_letter_code
_entity_poly.pdbx_strand_id
1 'polypeptide(L)'
;MDDPKQASHSKLAIDEINEWDADDLLKWIEQERRGLLEGEDLEKFRTAKINKNILVNHAGDMRFFRNECELPVGISKSLAMLASEVAKGKTASLETRKRKHAPEMAPSPKRTRVDNGGLIINGELEYFRSGAMDFPDLLQREGQAYFDRTGYISKLDELDEFMLFCRPSRFGKTLTIRMLNHFHGLQYADEHRWLYKSLDVQKDIDERKVIPGKYFVLKFDFSIINASPDLTEANKALVKSLNWAIEDFYDQYAAYLGGNFTDLCQLIDSEDPNSSLENCAMVVRNAIEQDDRLAGIERIYVLVDEYDAFPNNYIKPPKTVREPGVDWDDTQVGRTLKSFWSTMKSLCAEGDIRRIFITGISPLSLSSLGSAFNVTKNVSFNKNLAGLCGLTYSDLEDALKGIYEDPEVYNGFLSEMTKFFNGYHFCKDKTVETVYNTETCLAYLQCRIDGDTPETRDPENSEVSEQFLRLSVGAAPVIRDLQNALKWDEKGNFTPLEYFNFEFELTLRDISEVGDGSSWRSLLVYFGGLTFHPKKPTTQLKIPNRVAADRIALAILKKYNLHNSLEEALLYLVKYGELEPTLSCYRELMVQRDITAEDLTKKSEEHHRDSVYFCLLGSRFASRPEVKVTKVNPIAHD
;
A
#
# COMPACT_ATOMS: atom_id res chain seq x y z
N MET A 1 -20.56 -49.08 52.91
CA MET A 1 -19.16 -49.32 53.31
C MET A 1 -18.34 -49.14 52.05
N ASP A 2 -17.90 -47.91 51.89
CA ASP A 2 -16.93 -47.44 50.91
C ASP A 2 -15.55 -48.07 51.18
N ASP A 3 -14.76 -48.26 50.13
CA ASP A 3 -13.45 -47.62 50.04
C ASP A 3 -13.11 -47.32 48.56
N PRO A 4 -12.73 -46.08 48.19
CA PRO A 4 -12.61 -45.60 46.83
C PRO A 4 -11.15 -45.51 46.36
N LYS A 5 -10.89 -45.71 45.06
CA LYS A 5 -9.77 -45.09 44.31
C LYS A 5 -9.86 -45.48 42.84
N GLN A 6 -10.62 -44.71 42.07
CA GLN A 6 -10.35 -44.41 40.66
C GLN A 6 -11.30 -43.30 40.21
N ALA A 7 -10.89 -42.06 40.51
CA ALA A 7 -11.52 -40.86 39.98
C ALA A 7 -10.43 -39.97 39.34
N SER A 8 -10.76 -39.49 38.14
CA SER A 8 -10.26 -38.31 37.41
C SER A 8 -8.76 -38.03 37.30
N HIS A 9 -8.25 -38.03 36.06
CA HIS A 9 -7.34 -36.97 35.62
C HIS A 9 -8.02 -36.17 34.49
N SER A 10 -8.57 -35.03 34.90
CA SER A 10 -9.25 -34.01 34.10
C SER A 10 -8.27 -33.02 33.48
N LYS A 11 -8.73 -32.33 32.42
CA LYS A 11 -8.29 -31.01 31.94
C LYS A 11 -7.46 -30.24 32.97
N LEU A 12 -6.20 -29.95 32.66
CA LEU A 12 -5.45 -28.92 33.39
C LEU A 12 -6.01 -27.56 32.99
N ALA A 13 -6.52 -26.82 33.97
CA ALA A 13 -6.91 -25.42 33.81
C ALA A 13 -5.64 -24.56 33.67
N ILE A 14 -5.74 -23.47 32.91
CA ILE A 14 -4.65 -22.51 32.65
C ILE A 14 -3.98 -22.00 33.94
N ASP A 15 -4.70 -22.03 35.07
CA ASP A 15 -4.24 -21.54 36.38
C ASP A 15 -3.34 -22.52 37.16
N GLU A 16 -3.28 -23.82 36.83
CA GLU A 16 -2.36 -24.80 37.47
C GLU A 16 -0.98 -24.89 36.77
N ILE A 17 -0.77 -24.13 35.69
CA ILE A 17 0.39 -24.25 34.79
C ILE A 17 1.37 -23.07 34.96
N ASN A 18 1.34 -22.37 36.10
CA ASN A 18 2.23 -21.23 36.37
C ASN A 18 3.53 -21.61 37.11
N GLU A 19 3.78 -22.90 37.37
CA GLU A 19 4.92 -23.38 38.17
C GLU A 19 5.88 -24.32 37.41
N TRP A 20 5.74 -24.49 36.09
CA TRP A 20 6.60 -25.43 35.36
C TRP A 20 8.06 -24.95 35.30
N ASP A 21 8.95 -25.76 35.86
CA ASP A 21 10.39 -25.61 35.71
C ASP A 21 10.87 -26.12 34.34
N ALA A 22 12.17 -26.05 34.09
CA ALA A 22 12.75 -26.42 32.81
C ALA A 22 12.61 -27.93 32.49
N ASP A 23 12.60 -28.80 33.51
CA ASP A 23 12.49 -30.24 33.30
C ASP A 23 11.04 -30.68 33.03
N ASP A 24 10.07 -30.01 33.67
CA ASP A 24 8.64 -30.21 33.36
C ASP A 24 8.28 -29.68 31.97
N LEU A 25 8.86 -28.55 31.56
CA LEU A 25 8.69 -28.04 30.20
C LEU A 25 9.26 -29.00 29.15
N LEU A 26 10.43 -29.58 29.39
CA LEU A 26 11.04 -30.56 28.49
C LEU A 26 10.19 -31.82 28.30
N LYS A 27 9.64 -32.35 29.40
CA LYS A 27 8.71 -33.51 29.32
C LYS A 27 7.48 -33.18 28.50
N TRP A 28 6.95 -31.96 28.64
CA TRP A 28 5.79 -31.51 27.88
C TRP A 28 6.11 -31.32 26.39
N ILE A 29 7.26 -30.72 26.04
CA ILE A 29 7.69 -30.58 24.64
C ILE A 29 7.81 -31.96 23.97
N GLU A 30 8.38 -32.94 24.67
CA GLU A 30 8.51 -34.32 24.15
C GLU A 30 7.15 -35.03 23.99
N GLN A 31 6.13 -34.65 24.78
CA GLN A 31 4.77 -35.16 24.62
C GLN A 31 4.04 -34.55 23.42
N GLU A 32 4.20 -33.25 23.18
CA GLU A 32 3.51 -32.55 22.07
C GLU A 32 4.22 -32.72 20.72
N ARG A 33 5.55 -32.76 20.74
CA ARG A 33 6.41 -32.83 19.55
C ARG A 33 7.54 -33.81 19.81
N ARG A 34 7.20 -35.09 19.79
CA ARG A 34 8.14 -36.19 20.04
C ARG A 34 9.37 -36.12 19.13
N GLY A 35 10.57 -36.16 19.71
CA GLY A 35 11.83 -36.10 18.96
C GLY A 35 12.21 -34.72 18.42
N LEU A 36 11.56 -33.65 18.89
CA LEU A 36 11.91 -32.28 18.49
C LEU A 36 13.27 -31.82 19.07
N LEU A 37 13.60 -32.27 20.28
CA LEU A 37 14.84 -31.96 20.97
C LEU A 37 15.59 -33.26 21.27
N GLU A 38 16.57 -33.61 20.44
CA GLU A 38 17.39 -34.81 20.60
C GLU A 38 18.89 -34.45 20.62
N GLY A 39 19.71 -35.30 21.25
CA GLY A 39 21.16 -35.17 21.22
C GLY A 39 21.68 -33.82 21.73
N GLU A 40 22.48 -33.14 20.90
CA GLU A 40 23.12 -31.86 21.24
C GLU A 40 22.10 -30.72 21.43
N ASP A 41 20.97 -30.76 20.72
CA ASP A 41 19.94 -29.73 20.78
C ASP A 41 19.16 -29.76 22.10
N LEU A 42 18.96 -30.96 22.66
CA LEU A 42 18.37 -31.12 23.99
C LEU A 42 19.24 -30.51 25.10
N GLU A 43 20.56 -30.73 25.03
CA GLU A 43 21.51 -30.19 26.01
C GLU A 43 21.64 -28.66 25.89
N LYS A 44 21.61 -28.12 24.66
CA LYS A 44 21.57 -26.67 24.42
C LYS A 44 20.32 -26.03 25.01
N PHE A 45 19.15 -26.60 24.74
CA PHE A 45 17.88 -26.10 25.29
C PHE A 45 17.84 -26.20 26.82
N ARG A 46 18.35 -27.29 27.41
CA ARG A 46 18.46 -27.45 28.86
C ARG A 46 19.41 -26.43 29.49
N THR A 47 20.52 -26.12 28.82
CA THR A 47 21.51 -25.13 29.29
C THR A 47 20.92 -23.71 29.31
N ALA A 48 20.00 -23.40 28.39
CA ALA A 48 19.31 -22.11 28.33
C ALA A 48 18.30 -21.88 29.48
N LYS A 49 17.98 -22.91 30.29
CA LYS A 49 17.08 -22.83 31.45
C LYS A 49 15.74 -22.13 31.16
N ILE A 50 15.17 -22.41 30.00
CA ILE A 50 13.89 -21.84 29.58
C ILE A 50 12.77 -22.48 30.39
N ASN A 51 12.01 -21.64 31.09
CA ASN A 51 10.74 -22.03 31.71
C ASN A 51 9.57 -21.61 30.82
N LYS A 52 8.35 -22.03 31.16
CA LYS A 52 7.16 -21.75 30.35
C LYS A 52 6.92 -20.24 30.12
N ASN A 53 7.19 -19.38 31.10
CA ASN A 53 7.00 -17.93 30.95
C ASN A 53 7.95 -17.36 29.90
N ILE A 54 9.21 -17.78 29.91
CA ILE A 54 10.18 -17.40 28.87
C ILE A 54 9.72 -17.94 27.52
N LEU A 55 9.28 -19.20 27.45
CA LEU A 55 8.76 -19.79 26.22
C LEU A 55 7.60 -18.97 25.65
N VAL A 56 6.58 -18.65 26.46
CA VAL A 56 5.36 -17.91 26.04
C VAL A 56 5.67 -16.45 25.69
N ASN A 57 6.55 -15.78 26.43
CA ASN A 57 6.94 -14.40 26.14
C ASN A 57 7.69 -14.27 24.80
N HIS A 58 8.30 -15.35 24.32
CA HIS A 58 8.95 -15.44 23.02
C HIS A 58 8.12 -16.25 22.00
N ALA A 59 6.79 -16.27 22.17
CA ALA A 59 5.86 -16.85 21.21
C ALA A 59 6.04 -16.22 19.82
N GLY A 60 6.36 -17.06 18.83
CA GLY A 60 6.58 -16.64 17.45
C GLY A 60 7.97 -16.04 17.19
N ASP A 61 8.79 -15.85 18.23
CA ASP A 61 10.14 -15.32 18.11
C ASP A 61 11.15 -16.44 17.83
N MET A 62 11.27 -16.82 16.56
CA MET A 62 12.28 -17.79 16.12
C MET A 62 13.71 -17.32 16.36
N ARG A 63 13.96 -16.01 16.41
CA ARG A 63 15.32 -15.47 16.61
C ARG A 63 15.80 -15.72 18.03
N PHE A 64 14.91 -15.67 19.01
CA PHE A 64 15.21 -16.03 20.39
C PHE A 64 15.77 -17.47 20.47
N PHE A 65 15.04 -18.47 20.00
CA PHE A 65 15.48 -19.87 20.08
C PHE A 65 16.75 -20.15 19.25
N ARG A 66 16.91 -19.46 18.12
CA ARG A 66 18.08 -19.62 17.27
C ARG A 66 19.35 -19.01 17.88
N ASN A 67 19.24 -17.84 18.47
CA ASN A 67 20.40 -17.07 18.90
C ASN A 67 20.72 -17.31 20.38
N GLU A 68 19.71 -17.39 21.24
CA GLU A 68 19.89 -17.53 22.69
C GLU A 68 19.99 -19.00 23.12
N CYS A 69 19.40 -19.92 22.35
CA CYS A 69 19.54 -21.37 22.58
C CYS A 69 20.49 -22.04 21.60
N GLU A 70 21.04 -21.30 20.64
CA GLU A 70 21.94 -21.82 19.59
C GLU A 70 21.34 -23.02 18.81
N LEU A 71 20.02 -23.04 18.64
CA LEU A 71 19.32 -24.16 18.01
C LEU A 71 19.26 -24.01 16.48
N PRO A 72 19.24 -25.14 15.74
CA PRO A 72 18.98 -25.15 14.30
C PRO A 72 17.69 -24.42 13.93
N VAL A 73 17.64 -23.86 12.71
CA VAL A 73 16.50 -23.03 12.25
C VAL A 73 15.17 -23.78 12.30
N GLY A 74 15.15 -25.07 11.95
CA GLY A 74 13.93 -25.90 11.97
C GLY A 74 13.39 -26.14 13.39
N ILE A 75 14.28 -26.42 14.34
CA ILE A 75 13.93 -26.61 15.76
C ILE A 75 13.49 -25.28 16.37
N SER A 76 14.20 -24.20 16.07
CA SER A 76 13.88 -22.85 16.54
C SER A 76 12.51 -22.37 16.05
N LYS A 77 12.16 -22.63 14.78
CA LYS A 77 10.84 -22.31 14.21
C LYS A 77 9.75 -23.15 14.89
N SER A 78 10.00 -24.45 15.09
CA SER A 78 9.06 -25.36 15.74
C SER A 78 8.79 -24.99 17.22
N LEU A 79 9.82 -24.57 17.96
CA LEU A 79 9.67 -24.08 19.34
C LEU A 79 8.93 -22.74 19.40
N ALA A 80 9.21 -21.81 18.50
CA ALA A 80 8.48 -20.54 18.40
C ALA A 80 7.00 -20.73 18.05
N MET A 81 6.69 -21.75 17.24
CA MET A 81 5.31 -22.15 16.93
C MET A 81 4.63 -22.80 18.14
N LEU A 82 5.29 -23.75 18.81
CA LEU A 82 4.77 -24.38 20.01
C LEU A 82 4.51 -23.36 21.13
N ALA A 83 5.41 -22.39 21.29
CA ALA A 83 5.24 -21.24 22.17
C ALA A 83 4.00 -20.39 21.81
N SER A 84 3.75 -20.18 20.52
CA SER A 84 2.55 -19.48 20.01
C SER A 84 1.26 -20.25 20.22
N GLU A 85 1.30 -21.58 20.10
CA GLU A 85 0.17 -22.48 20.36
C GLU A 85 -0.23 -22.43 21.84
N VAL A 86 0.77 -22.44 22.75
CA VAL A 86 0.57 -22.30 24.20
C VAL A 86 0.05 -20.91 24.55
N ALA A 87 0.62 -19.84 23.98
CA ALA A 87 0.18 -18.47 24.21
C ALA A 87 -1.29 -18.25 23.79
N LYS A 88 -1.75 -18.98 22.77
CA LYS A 88 -3.12 -18.92 22.23
C LYS A 88 -4.07 -19.94 22.88
N GLY A 89 -3.62 -20.73 23.86
CA GLY A 89 -4.42 -21.74 24.56
C GLY A 89 -4.82 -22.95 23.70
N LYS A 90 -4.11 -23.22 22.59
CA LYS A 90 -4.42 -24.31 21.65
C LYS A 90 -3.41 -25.46 21.78
N THR A 91 -3.55 -26.28 22.81
CA THR A 91 -2.91 -27.61 22.83
C THR A 91 -4.02 -28.67 22.76
N ALA A 92 -4.18 -29.27 21.59
CA ALA A 92 -5.13 -30.35 21.37
C ALA A 92 -4.45 -31.48 20.59
N SER A 93 -4.36 -32.64 21.25
CA SER A 93 -3.82 -33.90 20.74
C SER A 93 -4.43 -34.34 19.41
N LEU A 94 -3.59 -34.92 18.54
CA LEU A 94 -3.84 -35.28 17.14
C LEU A 94 -4.93 -36.34 16.85
N GLU A 95 -5.64 -36.88 17.84
CA GLU A 95 -6.60 -37.98 17.63
C GLU A 95 -8.05 -37.61 17.98
N THR A 96 -8.64 -36.61 17.32
CA THR A 96 -10.08 -36.58 16.96
C THR A 96 -10.46 -35.31 16.17
N ARG A 97 -10.00 -35.19 14.92
CA ARG A 97 -10.73 -34.43 13.89
C ARG A 97 -11.65 -35.36 13.11
N LYS A 98 -12.43 -36.18 13.82
CA LYS A 98 -13.65 -36.79 13.26
C LYS A 98 -14.80 -35.82 13.53
N ARG A 99 -15.34 -35.25 12.44
CA ARG A 99 -16.59 -34.48 12.36
C ARG A 99 -17.53 -34.72 13.55
N LYS A 100 -17.60 -33.74 14.47
CA LYS A 100 -18.78 -33.39 15.27
C LYS A 100 -18.41 -32.24 16.21
N HIS A 101 -18.56 -31.01 15.70
CA HIS A 101 -19.21 -29.86 16.33
C HIS A 101 -19.01 -28.69 15.36
N ALA A 102 -20.10 -28.05 14.95
CA ALA A 102 -20.01 -26.73 14.32
C ALA A 102 -19.24 -25.83 15.30
N PRO A 103 -18.27 -25.03 14.85
CA PRO A 103 -17.63 -24.07 15.74
C PRO A 103 -18.74 -23.21 16.35
N GLU A 104 -18.72 -23.06 17.69
CA GLU A 104 -19.48 -22.02 18.37
C GLU A 104 -19.20 -20.72 17.62
N MET A 105 -20.21 -20.18 16.94
CA MET A 105 -20.04 -18.99 16.12
C MET A 105 -19.55 -17.88 17.03
N ALA A 106 -18.38 -17.31 16.72
CA ALA A 106 -17.96 -16.06 17.34
C ALA A 106 -19.14 -15.07 17.25
N PRO A 107 -19.48 -14.36 18.34
CA PRO A 107 -20.59 -13.42 18.31
C PRO A 107 -20.34 -12.43 17.16
N SER A 108 -21.37 -12.22 16.33
CA SER A 108 -21.25 -11.27 15.21
C SER A 108 -20.84 -9.91 15.77
N PRO A 109 -19.85 -9.22 15.16
CA PRO A 109 -19.39 -7.94 15.66
C PRO A 109 -20.55 -6.94 15.70
N LYS A 110 -20.57 -6.08 16.72
CA LYS A 110 -21.64 -5.10 16.98
C LYS A 110 -21.48 -3.88 16.06
N ARG A 111 -21.47 -4.14 14.76
CA ARG A 111 -21.28 -3.13 13.73
C ARG A 111 -22.53 -2.30 13.56
N THR A 112 -22.35 -1.00 13.65
CA THR A 112 -23.37 0.00 13.36
C THR A 112 -22.92 0.80 12.16
N ARG A 113 -23.76 0.89 11.13
CA ARG A 113 -23.52 1.78 9.99
C ARG A 113 -23.99 3.18 10.37
N VAL A 114 -23.13 4.17 10.12
CA VAL A 114 -23.45 5.58 10.31
C VAL A 114 -24.26 6.04 9.10
N ASP A 115 -25.51 6.42 9.35
CA ASP A 115 -26.50 6.74 8.32
C ASP A 115 -26.58 5.64 7.23
N ASN A 116 -27.01 5.98 6.02
CA ASN A 116 -26.91 5.10 4.85
C ASN A 116 -25.55 5.25 4.15
N GLY A 117 -24.52 5.71 4.88
CA GLY A 117 -23.19 6.02 4.38
C GLY A 117 -22.27 4.80 4.31
N GLY A 118 -21.00 5.04 3.97
CA GLY A 118 -19.95 4.02 3.92
C GLY A 118 -19.32 3.72 5.27
N LEU A 119 -19.50 4.58 6.28
CA LEU A 119 -18.83 4.43 7.58
C LEU A 119 -19.52 3.38 8.46
N ILE A 120 -18.74 2.43 8.95
CA ILE A 120 -19.14 1.39 9.91
C ILE A 120 -18.28 1.52 11.14
N ILE A 121 -18.90 1.45 12.32
CA ILE A 121 -18.22 1.49 13.61
C ILE A 121 -18.58 0.22 14.37
N ASN A 122 -17.58 -0.50 14.88
CA ASN A 122 -17.81 -1.64 15.74
C ASN A 122 -17.78 -1.19 17.21
N GLY A 123 -18.95 -1.07 17.85
CA GLY A 123 -19.04 -0.50 19.19
C GLY A 123 -18.99 1.03 19.21
N GLU A 124 -18.32 1.61 20.20
CA GLU A 124 -18.13 3.06 20.35
C GLU A 124 -16.86 3.53 19.65
N LEU A 125 -16.90 4.63 18.91
CA LEU A 125 -15.77 5.10 18.10
C LEU A 125 -14.52 5.43 18.94
N GLU A 126 -13.44 4.69 18.70
CA GLU A 126 -12.13 4.92 19.34
C GLU A 126 -10.98 5.02 18.33
N TYR A 127 -11.08 4.29 17.21
CA TYR A 127 -9.96 4.14 16.28
C TYR A 127 -10.38 4.33 14.82
N PHE A 128 -9.75 5.28 14.15
CA PHE A 128 -9.60 5.29 12.70
C PHE A 128 -8.31 4.58 12.26
N ARG A 129 -7.30 4.47 13.15
CA ARG A 129 -6.02 3.79 12.92
C ARG A 129 -5.64 2.88 14.09
N SER A 130 -6.12 1.64 14.10
CA SER A 130 -5.85 0.69 15.21
C SER A 130 -4.64 -0.23 15.04
N GLY A 131 -3.92 -0.13 13.92
CA GLY A 131 -2.84 -1.09 13.60
C GLY A 131 -3.34 -2.52 13.35
N ALA A 132 -4.60 -2.68 12.90
CA ALA A 132 -5.18 -3.98 12.60
C ALA A 132 -4.31 -4.83 11.66
N MET A 133 -4.16 -6.10 11.99
CA MET A 133 -3.21 -7.00 11.35
C MET A 133 -3.72 -7.49 10.00
N ASP A 134 -5.04 -7.74 9.89
CA ASP A 134 -5.71 -8.18 8.67
C ASP A 134 -7.13 -7.58 8.55
N PHE A 135 -7.85 -7.99 7.50
CA PHE A 135 -9.20 -7.48 7.22
C PHE A 135 -10.24 -7.95 8.25
N PRO A 136 -10.28 -9.24 8.67
CA PRO A 136 -11.14 -9.68 9.77
C PRO A 136 -10.89 -8.96 11.09
N ASP A 137 -9.63 -8.77 11.48
CA ASP A 137 -9.24 -8.06 12.71
C ASP A 137 -9.76 -6.61 12.67
N LEU A 138 -9.60 -5.92 11.54
CA LEU A 138 -10.13 -4.57 11.34
C LEU A 138 -11.65 -4.50 11.57
N LEU A 139 -12.41 -5.50 11.11
CA LEU A 139 -13.87 -5.49 11.21
C LEU A 139 -14.40 -5.90 12.60
N GLN A 140 -13.59 -6.59 13.40
CA GLN A 140 -13.99 -7.17 14.68
C GLN A 140 -13.44 -6.41 15.88
N ARG A 141 -12.45 -5.56 15.67
CA ARG A 141 -11.84 -4.80 16.74
C ARG A 141 -12.83 -3.80 17.32
N GLU A 142 -12.99 -3.83 18.64
CA GLU A 142 -13.85 -2.86 19.34
C GLU A 142 -13.33 -1.44 19.11
N GLY A 143 -14.28 -0.53 18.90
CA GLY A 143 -14.10 0.87 18.59
C GLY A 143 -13.49 1.20 17.24
N GLN A 144 -13.28 0.22 16.37
CA GLN A 144 -12.74 0.45 15.04
C GLN A 144 -13.77 1.01 14.07
N ALA A 145 -13.41 2.10 13.40
CA ALA A 145 -14.08 2.64 12.22
C ALA A 145 -13.58 1.99 10.93
N TYR A 146 -14.47 1.65 10.02
CA TYR A 146 -14.17 1.12 8.70
C TYR A 146 -15.06 1.77 7.65
N PHE A 147 -14.44 2.30 6.59
CA PHE A 147 -15.16 2.78 5.42
C PHE A 147 -15.38 1.61 4.46
N ASP A 148 -16.62 1.15 4.39
CA ASP A 148 -17.01 -0.01 3.63
C ASP A 148 -16.82 0.20 2.13
N ARG A 149 -16.02 -0.69 1.54
CA ARG A 149 -15.75 -0.79 0.10
C ARG A 149 -16.02 -2.18 -0.44
N THR A 150 -16.66 -3.04 0.36
CA THR A 150 -16.91 -4.44 -0.01
C THR A 150 -17.86 -4.55 -1.22
N GLY A 151 -18.74 -3.57 -1.44
CA GLY A 151 -19.58 -3.52 -2.64
C GLY A 151 -18.81 -3.42 -3.97
N TYR A 152 -17.51 -3.11 -3.93
CA TYR A 152 -16.66 -3.16 -5.13
C TYR A 152 -16.22 -4.58 -5.50
N ILE A 153 -16.36 -5.57 -4.62
CA ILE A 153 -16.00 -6.96 -4.91
C ILE A 153 -16.79 -7.46 -6.13
N SER A 154 -18.11 -7.25 -6.16
CA SER A 154 -18.95 -7.60 -7.31
C SER A 154 -18.56 -6.87 -8.58
N LYS A 155 -18.21 -5.58 -8.47
CA LYS A 155 -17.76 -4.79 -9.62
C LYS A 155 -16.43 -5.30 -10.17
N LEU A 156 -15.53 -5.79 -9.32
CA LEU A 156 -14.28 -6.42 -9.74
C LEU A 156 -14.55 -7.78 -10.37
N ASP A 157 -15.47 -8.58 -9.82
CA ASP A 157 -15.81 -9.89 -10.40
C ASP A 157 -16.42 -9.79 -11.81
N GLU A 158 -17.14 -8.70 -12.11
CA GLU A 158 -17.73 -8.38 -13.42
C GLU A 158 -16.73 -7.86 -14.47
N LEU A 159 -15.54 -7.42 -14.06
CA LEU A 159 -14.50 -6.88 -14.94
C LEU A 159 -13.55 -7.98 -15.45
N ASP A 160 -12.42 -7.59 -16.05
CA ASP A 160 -11.45 -8.51 -16.64
C ASP A 160 -10.77 -9.43 -15.61
N GLU A 161 -10.39 -10.64 -16.02
CA GLU A 161 -9.77 -11.64 -15.12
C GLU A 161 -8.37 -11.23 -14.63
N PHE A 162 -7.64 -10.43 -15.42
CA PHE A 162 -6.28 -9.99 -15.13
C PHE A 162 -6.18 -8.47 -15.09
N MET A 163 -6.11 -7.91 -13.88
CA MET A 163 -6.21 -6.48 -13.65
C MET A 163 -4.94 -5.86 -13.10
N LEU A 164 -4.62 -4.67 -13.61
CA LEU A 164 -3.72 -3.71 -12.97
C LEU A 164 -4.53 -2.53 -12.43
N PHE A 165 -4.43 -2.30 -11.12
CA PHE A 165 -5.07 -1.21 -10.41
C PHE A 165 -4.03 -0.31 -9.73
N CYS A 166 -3.75 0.82 -10.37
CA CYS A 166 -2.82 1.83 -9.89
C CYS A 166 -3.56 2.97 -9.17
N ARG A 167 -3.02 3.36 -8.03
CA ARG A 167 -3.37 4.61 -7.32
C ARG A 167 -2.08 5.18 -6.72
N PRO A 168 -2.02 6.50 -6.48
CA PRO A 168 -0.92 7.07 -5.71
C PRO A 168 -0.74 6.34 -4.37
N SER A 169 0.42 6.53 -3.73
CA SER A 169 0.74 5.92 -2.44
C SER A 169 -0.39 6.11 -1.42
N ARG A 170 -0.53 5.19 -0.45
CA ARG A 170 -1.40 5.33 0.74
C ARG A 170 -2.91 5.61 0.51
N PHE A 171 -3.43 5.31 -0.67
CA PHE A 171 -4.86 5.35 -0.99
C PHE A 171 -5.69 4.15 -0.47
N GLY A 172 -5.09 3.19 0.24
CA GLY A 172 -5.80 1.98 0.74
C GLY A 172 -5.73 0.77 -0.19
N LYS A 173 -4.75 0.70 -1.09
CA LYS A 173 -4.53 -0.43 -2.01
C LYS A 173 -4.30 -1.75 -1.26
N THR A 174 -3.41 -1.77 -0.27
CA THR A 174 -3.15 -2.97 0.56
C THR A 174 -4.39 -3.47 1.31
N LEU A 175 -5.24 -2.57 1.80
CA LEU A 175 -6.50 -2.97 2.44
C LEU A 175 -7.45 -3.64 1.44
N THR A 176 -7.46 -3.18 0.18
CA THR A 176 -8.19 -3.84 -0.91
C THR A 176 -7.64 -5.26 -1.16
N ILE A 177 -6.32 -5.44 -1.19
CA ILE A 177 -5.70 -6.78 -1.32
C ILE A 177 -6.12 -7.69 -0.16
N ARG A 178 -6.09 -7.19 1.09
CA ARG A 178 -6.52 -7.95 2.27
C ARG A 178 -8.01 -8.32 2.22
N MET A 179 -8.86 -7.39 1.78
CA MET A 179 -10.30 -7.63 1.60
C MET A 179 -10.55 -8.72 0.55
N LEU A 180 -9.88 -8.65 -0.61
CA LEU A 180 -9.99 -9.65 -1.68
C LEU A 180 -9.44 -11.01 -1.24
N ASN A 181 -8.30 -11.04 -0.55
CA ASN A 181 -7.73 -12.27 0.00
C ASN A 181 -8.72 -12.97 0.93
N HIS A 182 -9.32 -12.22 1.85
CA HIS A 182 -10.28 -12.78 2.78
C HIS A 182 -11.58 -13.22 2.08
N PHE A 183 -12.11 -12.43 1.14
CA PHE A 183 -13.36 -12.74 0.46
C PHE A 183 -13.24 -13.97 -0.44
N HIS A 184 -12.18 -14.04 -1.26
CA HIS A 184 -12.02 -15.10 -2.26
C HIS A 184 -11.32 -16.35 -1.72
N GLY A 185 -10.55 -16.22 -0.64
CA GLY A 185 -9.75 -17.30 -0.06
C GLY A 185 -10.58 -18.44 0.52
N LEU A 186 -10.33 -19.65 0.02
CA LEU A 186 -10.96 -20.89 0.48
C LEU A 186 -10.73 -21.16 1.97
N GLN A 187 -9.58 -20.76 2.52
CA GLN A 187 -9.23 -20.94 3.93
C GLN A 187 -10.18 -20.18 4.89
N TYR A 188 -10.91 -19.18 4.38
CA TYR A 188 -11.85 -18.36 5.15
C TYR A 188 -13.33 -18.75 4.93
N ALA A 189 -13.60 -19.82 4.18
CA ALA A 189 -14.97 -20.21 3.77
C ALA A 189 -16.00 -20.27 4.92
N ASP A 190 -15.56 -20.69 6.11
CA ASP A 190 -16.42 -20.80 7.29
C ASP A 190 -16.75 -19.44 7.94
N GLU A 191 -15.89 -18.43 7.75
CA GLU A 191 -16.04 -17.09 8.34
C GLU A 191 -16.98 -16.18 7.54
N HIS A 192 -17.11 -16.45 6.24
CA HIS A 192 -17.86 -15.60 5.30
C HIS A 192 -19.33 -15.40 5.70
N ARG A 193 -19.96 -16.42 6.31
CA ARG A 193 -21.39 -16.39 6.67
C ARG A 193 -21.74 -15.30 7.67
N TRP A 194 -20.80 -14.86 8.50
CA TRP A 194 -21.06 -13.88 9.54
C TRP A 194 -20.24 -12.60 9.36
N LEU A 195 -19.00 -12.68 8.85
CA LEU A 195 -18.14 -11.52 8.73
C LEU A 195 -18.71 -10.49 7.73
N TYR A 196 -19.37 -10.91 6.64
CA TYR A 196 -19.90 -9.96 5.65
C TYR A 196 -21.32 -9.45 5.94
N LYS A 197 -21.95 -9.89 7.04
CA LYS A 197 -23.24 -9.33 7.46
C LYS A 197 -23.12 -7.82 7.67
N SER A 198 -24.16 -7.05 7.32
CA SER A 198 -24.22 -5.59 7.37
C SER A 198 -23.18 -4.82 6.53
N LEU A 199 -22.40 -5.51 5.69
CA LEU A 199 -21.51 -4.89 4.72
C LEU A 199 -22.20 -4.80 3.34
N ASP A 200 -21.75 -3.88 2.49
CA ASP A 200 -22.33 -3.59 1.18
C ASP A 200 -22.40 -4.83 0.27
N VAL A 201 -21.37 -5.68 0.33
CA VAL A 201 -21.32 -6.92 -0.48
C VAL A 201 -22.38 -7.94 -0.08
N GLN A 202 -22.97 -7.84 1.12
CA GLN A 202 -23.92 -8.83 1.62
C GLN A 202 -25.06 -9.09 0.63
N LYS A 203 -25.62 -8.02 0.06
CA LYS A 203 -26.73 -8.13 -0.90
C LYS A 203 -26.34 -8.96 -2.12
N ASP A 204 -25.14 -8.76 -2.65
CA ASP A 204 -24.67 -9.47 -3.84
C ASP A 204 -24.29 -10.93 -3.54
N ILE A 205 -23.88 -11.24 -2.30
CA ILE A 205 -23.74 -12.63 -1.82
C ILE A 205 -25.13 -13.29 -1.75
N ASP A 206 -26.11 -12.63 -1.14
CA ASP A 206 -27.47 -13.17 -0.96
C ASP A 206 -28.16 -13.41 -2.32
N GLU A 207 -27.93 -12.52 -3.29
CA GLU A 207 -28.41 -12.64 -4.68
C GLU A 207 -27.56 -13.57 -5.55
N ARG A 208 -26.49 -14.18 -5.00
CA ARG A 208 -25.53 -15.07 -5.69
C ARG A 208 -24.85 -14.44 -6.92
N LYS A 209 -24.68 -13.11 -6.93
CA LYS A 209 -23.86 -12.44 -7.96
C LYS A 209 -22.38 -12.69 -7.74
N VAL A 210 -21.98 -12.78 -6.47
CA VAL A 210 -20.63 -13.15 -6.05
C VAL A 210 -20.70 -14.31 -5.06
N ILE A 211 -19.67 -15.14 -5.06
CA ILE A 211 -19.55 -16.29 -4.16
C ILE A 211 -18.19 -16.17 -3.46
N PRO A 212 -18.15 -16.13 -2.12
CA PRO A 212 -16.89 -16.06 -1.40
C PRO A 212 -16.22 -17.45 -1.32
N GLY A 213 -14.91 -17.48 -1.07
CA GLY A 213 -14.15 -18.73 -0.86
C GLY A 213 -13.94 -19.62 -2.09
N LYS A 214 -13.97 -19.05 -3.30
CA LYS A 214 -13.86 -19.79 -4.57
C LYS A 214 -12.44 -20.19 -4.99
N TYR A 215 -11.41 -19.63 -4.35
CA TYR A 215 -10.05 -19.69 -4.87
C TYR A 215 -9.04 -20.11 -3.82
N PHE A 216 -7.99 -20.77 -4.29
CA PHE A 216 -6.71 -20.78 -3.60
C PHE A 216 -6.02 -19.44 -3.87
N VAL A 217 -5.95 -18.56 -2.87
CA VAL A 217 -5.34 -17.23 -3.05
C VAL A 217 -3.84 -17.31 -2.80
N LEU A 218 -3.05 -16.95 -3.82
CA LEU A 218 -1.59 -16.81 -3.74
C LEU A 218 -1.24 -15.32 -3.73
N LYS A 219 -0.57 -14.86 -2.67
CA LYS A 219 -0.26 -13.43 -2.48
C LYS A 219 1.24 -13.15 -2.62
N PHE A 220 1.58 -12.15 -3.42
CA PHE A 220 2.91 -11.55 -3.46
C PHE A 220 2.86 -10.12 -2.93
N ASP A 221 3.85 -9.75 -2.13
CA ASP A 221 4.03 -8.39 -1.61
C ASP A 221 5.44 -7.92 -1.99
N PHE A 222 5.52 -6.92 -2.87
CA PHE A 222 6.80 -6.42 -3.36
C PHE A 222 7.35 -5.28 -2.48
N SER A 223 6.57 -4.78 -1.53
CA SER A 223 7.00 -3.73 -0.59
C SER A 223 8.01 -4.24 0.45
N ILE A 224 7.99 -5.55 0.74
CA ILE A 224 8.87 -6.20 1.72
C ILE A 224 10.23 -6.60 1.17
N ILE A 225 10.45 -6.47 -0.15
CA ILE A 225 11.69 -6.88 -0.80
C ILE A 225 12.75 -5.80 -0.57
N ASN A 226 13.80 -6.14 0.17
CA ASN A 226 14.89 -5.21 0.42
C ASN A 226 15.66 -4.91 -0.87
N ALA A 227 15.57 -3.66 -1.33
CA ALA A 227 16.41 -3.17 -2.40
C ALA A 227 17.87 -3.08 -1.94
N SER A 228 18.78 -3.56 -2.77
CA SER A 228 20.22 -3.44 -2.60
C SER A 228 20.84 -2.76 -3.83
N PRO A 229 21.86 -1.88 -3.66
CA PRO A 229 22.70 -1.42 -4.76
C PRO A 229 23.48 -2.57 -5.45
N ASP A 230 23.75 -3.66 -4.72
CA ASP A 230 24.31 -4.88 -5.30
C ASP A 230 23.19 -5.70 -5.96
N LEU A 231 23.23 -5.78 -7.29
CA LEU A 231 22.23 -6.48 -8.10
C LEU A 231 22.19 -7.99 -7.83
N THR A 232 23.28 -8.59 -7.36
CA THR A 232 23.32 -10.01 -6.99
C THR A 232 22.51 -10.24 -5.71
N GLU A 233 22.74 -9.41 -4.69
CA GLU A 233 22.00 -9.47 -3.43
C GLU A 233 20.53 -9.08 -3.62
N ALA A 234 20.26 -8.08 -4.46
CA ALA A 234 18.90 -7.72 -4.86
C ALA A 234 18.18 -8.90 -5.55
N ASN A 235 18.86 -9.63 -6.43
CA ASN A 235 18.28 -10.80 -7.11
C ASN A 235 18.00 -11.93 -6.11
N LYS A 236 18.91 -12.20 -5.17
CA LYS A 236 18.68 -13.18 -4.10
C LYS A 236 17.49 -12.80 -3.22
N ALA A 237 17.37 -11.52 -2.87
CA ALA A 237 16.23 -11.02 -2.09
C ALA A 237 14.91 -11.20 -2.83
N LEU A 238 14.88 -10.92 -4.14
CA LEU A 238 13.72 -11.15 -5.01
C LEU A 238 13.35 -12.63 -5.05
N VAL A 239 14.28 -13.51 -5.43
CA VAL A 239 14.05 -14.96 -5.54
C VAL A 239 13.53 -15.53 -4.22
N LYS A 240 14.18 -15.16 -3.10
CA LYS A 240 13.77 -15.56 -1.76
C LYS A 240 12.35 -15.09 -1.44
N SER A 241 11.99 -13.85 -1.77
CA SER A 241 10.65 -13.33 -1.48
C SER A 241 9.57 -14.02 -2.30
N LEU A 242 9.84 -14.34 -3.57
CA LEU A 242 8.91 -15.06 -4.44
C LEU A 242 8.68 -16.49 -3.93
N ASN A 243 9.76 -17.19 -3.56
CA ASN A 243 9.66 -18.54 -2.98
C ASN A 243 9.00 -18.53 -1.60
N TRP A 244 9.22 -17.50 -0.78
CA TRP A 244 8.57 -17.38 0.52
C TRP A 244 7.05 -17.21 0.38
N ALA A 245 6.57 -16.46 -0.61
CA ALA A 245 5.13 -16.36 -0.89
C ALA A 245 4.51 -17.74 -1.23
N ILE A 246 5.25 -18.59 -1.95
CA ILE A 246 4.82 -19.96 -2.27
C ILE A 246 4.87 -20.87 -1.02
N GLU A 247 5.89 -20.72 -0.18
CA GLU A 247 5.98 -21.42 1.12
C GLU A 247 4.77 -21.06 2.02
N ASP A 248 4.45 -19.77 2.15
CA ASP A 248 3.30 -19.29 2.93
C ASP A 248 1.97 -19.83 2.38
N PHE A 249 1.84 -19.89 1.05
CA PHE A 249 0.70 -20.53 0.41
C PHE A 249 0.58 -22.01 0.79
N TYR A 250 1.67 -22.77 0.78
CA TYR A 250 1.63 -24.18 1.21
C TYR A 250 1.28 -24.33 2.68
N ASP A 251 1.77 -23.46 3.57
CA ASP A 251 1.40 -23.47 4.99
C ASP A 251 -0.11 -23.27 5.16
N GLN A 252 -0.68 -22.29 4.45
CA GLN A 252 -2.10 -21.98 4.51
C GLN A 252 -2.99 -23.11 3.98
N TYR A 253 -2.56 -23.80 2.90
CA TYR A 253 -3.42 -24.75 2.19
C TYR A 253 -3.01 -26.22 2.32
N ALA A 254 -2.00 -26.59 3.12
CA ALA A 254 -1.51 -27.96 3.24
C ALA A 254 -2.64 -28.99 3.46
N ALA A 255 -3.61 -28.66 4.32
CA ALA A 255 -4.77 -29.52 4.61
C ALA A 255 -5.67 -29.82 3.40
N TYR A 256 -5.67 -28.96 2.39
CA TYR A 256 -6.43 -29.11 1.14
C TYR A 256 -5.59 -29.76 0.03
N LEU A 257 -4.27 -29.57 0.05
CA LEU A 257 -3.36 -30.00 -1.01
C LEU A 257 -2.89 -31.46 -0.86
N GLY A 258 -3.36 -32.17 0.17
CA GLY A 258 -3.12 -33.61 0.36
C GLY A 258 -1.72 -33.98 0.87
N GLY A 259 -0.82 -33.00 1.05
CA GLY A 259 0.50 -33.16 1.66
C GLY A 259 0.58 -32.53 3.05
N ASN A 260 1.56 -32.95 3.86
CA ASN A 260 1.96 -32.13 5.01
C ASN A 260 2.84 -30.96 4.51
N PHE A 261 2.92 -29.89 5.30
CA PHE A 261 3.68 -28.68 4.95
C PHE A 261 5.12 -29.00 4.52
N THR A 262 5.80 -29.88 5.26
CA THR A 262 7.20 -30.27 5.00
C THR A 262 7.38 -30.90 3.62
N ASP A 263 6.48 -31.78 3.20
CA ASP A 263 6.54 -32.44 1.90
C ASP A 263 6.28 -31.45 0.75
N LEU A 264 5.32 -30.54 0.93
CA LEU A 264 5.02 -29.50 -0.07
C LEU A 264 6.21 -28.55 -0.26
N CYS A 265 6.90 -28.17 0.82
CA CYS A 265 8.09 -27.32 0.74
C CYS A 265 9.27 -27.96 0.00
N GLN A 266 9.32 -29.29 -0.16
CA GLN A 266 10.35 -29.96 -0.97
C GLN A 266 10.20 -29.67 -2.47
N LEU A 267 9.03 -29.18 -2.90
CA LEU A 267 8.75 -28.77 -4.28
C LEU A 267 9.23 -27.36 -4.60
N ILE A 268 9.73 -26.62 -3.60
CA ILE A 268 10.29 -25.27 -3.78
C ILE A 268 11.77 -25.41 -4.15
N ASP A 269 12.12 -24.94 -5.35
CA ASP A 269 13.50 -24.71 -5.74
C ASP A 269 13.93 -23.34 -5.19
N SER A 270 14.93 -23.33 -4.30
CA SER A 270 15.40 -22.11 -3.63
C SER A 270 16.01 -21.08 -4.57
N GLU A 271 16.47 -21.48 -5.76
CA GLU A 271 17.12 -20.62 -6.75
C GLU A 271 16.22 -20.34 -7.97
N ASP A 272 15.20 -21.17 -8.23
CA ASP A 272 14.28 -20.99 -9.35
C ASP A 272 12.81 -20.83 -8.90
N PRO A 273 12.35 -19.58 -8.70
CA PRO A 273 10.97 -19.31 -8.31
C PRO A 273 9.96 -19.63 -9.42
N ASN A 274 10.39 -19.77 -10.68
CA ASN A 274 9.49 -20.11 -11.77
C ASN A 274 9.06 -21.58 -11.65
N SER A 275 10.03 -22.49 -11.49
CA SER A 275 9.77 -23.91 -11.23
C SER A 275 8.93 -24.11 -9.97
N SER A 276 9.21 -23.37 -8.90
CA SER A 276 8.41 -23.39 -7.66
C SER A 276 6.95 -23.00 -7.89
N LEU A 277 6.70 -21.97 -8.70
CA LEU A 277 5.36 -21.52 -9.04
C LEU A 277 4.61 -22.53 -9.91
N GLU A 278 5.28 -23.13 -10.90
CA GLU A 278 4.71 -24.18 -11.75
C GLU A 278 4.35 -25.43 -10.93
N ASN A 279 5.23 -25.85 -10.02
CA ASN A 279 4.96 -26.93 -9.08
C ASN A 279 3.75 -26.62 -8.19
N CYS A 280 3.65 -25.39 -7.68
CA CYS A 280 2.51 -24.95 -6.88
C CYS A 280 1.19 -25.03 -7.67
N ALA A 281 1.18 -24.54 -8.90
CA ALA A 281 0.02 -24.64 -9.79
C ALA A 281 -0.38 -26.11 -10.05
N MET A 282 0.60 -26.97 -10.32
CA MET A 282 0.37 -28.41 -10.52
C MET A 282 -0.23 -29.08 -9.28
N VAL A 283 0.27 -28.77 -8.07
CA VAL A 283 -0.26 -29.33 -6.82
C VAL A 283 -1.72 -28.94 -6.60
N VAL A 284 -2.07 -27.67 -6.81
CA VAL A 284 -3.46 -27.18 -6.73
C VAL A 284 -4.34 -27.88 -7.76
N ARG A 285 -3.83 -28.02 -8.99
CA ARG A 285 -4.53 -28.70 -10.08
C ARG A 285 -4.90 -30.13 -9.69
N ASN A 286 -3.92 -30.89 -9.22
CA ASN A 286 -4.05 -32.28 -8.80
C ASN A 286 -4.98 -32.42 -7.59
N ALA A 287 -4.87 -31.54 -6.59
CA ALA A 287 -5.70 -31.61 -5.39
C ALA A 287 -7.19 -31.49 -5.72
N ILE A 288 -7.57 -30.51 -6.54
CA ILE A 288 -8.97 -30.32 -6.96
C ILE A 288 -9.47 -31.48 -7.83
N GLU A 289 -8.62 -32.10 -8.64
CA GLU A 289 -9.00 -33.25 -9.48
C GLU A 289 -9.19 -34.54 -8.68
N GLN A 290 -8.52 -34.66 -7.53
CA GLN A 290 -8.51 -35.87 -6.71
C GLN A 290 -9.42 -35.80 -5.48
N ASP A 291 -9.80 -34.59 -5.05
CA ASP A 291 -10.62 -34.37 -3.86
C ASP A 291 -11.97 -33.75 -4.21
N ASP A 292 -13.02 -34.56 -4.17
CA ASP A 292 -14.42 -34.14 -4.39
C ASP A 292 -14.86 -33.00 -3.46
N ARG A 293 -14.22 -32.79 -2.31
CA ARG A 293 -14.52 -31.67 -1.40
C ARG A 293 -14.18 -30.32 -2.01
N LEU A 294 -13.26 -30.29 -2.97
CA LEU A 294 -12.84 -29.11 -3.70
C LEU A 294 -13.66 -28.89 -4.98
N ALA A 295 -14.71 -29.69 -5.20
CA ALA A 295 -15.63 -29.49 -6.33
C ALA A 295 -16.26 -28.09 -6.27
N GLY A 296 -16.09 -27.31 -7.34
CA GLY A 296 -16.59 -25.93 -7.45
C GLY A 296 -15.61 -24.86 -6.95
N ILE A 297 -14.48 -25.25 -6.35
CA ILE A 297 -13.31 -24.38 -6.23
C ILE A 297 -12.72 -24.23 -7.62
N GLU A 298 -12.37 -23.00 -8.00
CA GLU A 298 -11.85 -22.73 -9.32
C GLU A 298 -10.38 -23.17 -9.38
N ARG A 299 -9.42 -22.27 -9.24
CA ARG A 299 -7.99 -22.61 -9.11
C ARG A 299 -7.31 -21.49 -8.31
N ILE A 300 -6.17 -20.98 -8.78
CA ILE A 300 -5.40 -19.94 -8.11
C ILE A 300 -5.94 -18.55 -8.48
N TYR A 301 -6.15 -17.71 -7.48
CA TYR A 301 -6.27 -16.26 -7.64
C TYR A 301 -4.98 -15.63 -7.12
N VAL A 302 -4.20 -15.01 -8.02
CA VAL A 302 -3.00 -14.28 -7.60
C VAL A 302 -3.31 -12.84 -7.23
N LEU A 303 -2.90 -12.43 -6.04
CA LEU A 303 -2.94 -11.05 -5.57
C LEU A 303 -1.52 -10.51 -5.48
N VAL A 304 -1.25 -9.36 -6.08
CA VAL A 304 0.08 -8.73 -6.04
C VAL A 304 -0.04 -7.34 -5.46
N ASP A 305 0.59 -7.13 -4.30
CA ASP A 305 0.65 -5.84 -3.63
C ASP A 305 1.94 -5.10 -3.96
N GLU A 306 1.80 -3.80 -4.18
CA GLU A 306 2.86 -2.84 -4.54
C GLU A 306 3.91 -3.39 -5.53
N TYR A 307 3.45 -4.00 -6.63
CA TYR A 307 4.30 -4.69 -7.59
C TYR A 307 5.50 -3.86 -8.09
N ASP A 308 5.33 -2.53 -8.11
CA ASP A 308 6.31 -1.58 -8.58
C ASP A 308 7.26 -1.07 -7.48
N ALA A 309 6.99 -1.31 -6.19
CA ALA A 309 7.79 -0.82 -5.08
C ALA A 309 9.26 -1.24 -5.18
N PHE A 310 9.53 -2.52 -5.41
CA PHE A 310 10.88 -3.04 -5.59
C PHE A 310 11.56 -2.51 -6.87
N PRO A 311 11.00 -2.70 -8.10
CA PRO A 311 11.68 -2.26 -9.33
C PRO A 311 11.86 -0.74 -9.43
N ASN A 312 10.99 0.06 -8.78
CA ASN A 312 11.12 1.53 -8.75
C ASN A 312 12.46 2.02 -8.14
N ASN A 313 13.16 1.21 -7.35
CA ASN A 313 14.49 1.53 -6.83
C ASN A 313 15.58 1.52 -7.90
N TYR A 314 15.34 0.82 -9.01
CA TYR A 314 16.32 0.55 -10.05
C TYR A 314 16.00 1.25 -11.36
N ILE A 315 14.71 1.53 -11.59
CA ILE A 315 14.25 2.28 -12.76
C ILE A 315 14.78 3.72 -12.66
N LYS A 316 15.66 4.08 -13.60
CA LYS A 316 16.16 5.43 -13.78
C LYS A 316 15.72 5.93 -15.15
N PRO A 317 15.12 7.13 -15.27
CA PRO A 317 14.91 7.74 -16.57
C PRO A 317 16.27 7.91 -17.26
N PRO A 318 16.37 7.72 -18.58
CA PRO A 318 17.62 7.96 -19.28
C PRO A 318 18.09 9.39 -19.03
N LYS A 319 19.30 9.55 -18.49
CA LYS A 319 19.96 10.86 -18.49
C LYS A 319 20.11 11.30 -19.95
N THR A 320 19.98 12.60 -20.21
CA THR A 320 20.26 13.23 -21.51
C THR A 320 21.68 12.91 -22.02
N VAL A 321 22.58 12.50 -21.13
CA VAL A 321 23.87 11.89 -21.45
C VAL A 321 23.78 10.40 -21.08
N ARG A 322 23.87 9.51 -22.07
CA ARG A 322 23.97 8.06 -21.86
C ARG A 322 25.22 7.76 -21.02
N GLU A 323 25.05 7.60 -19.71
CA GLU A 323 26.05 6.91 -18.91
C GLU A 323 26.10 5.45 -19.41
N PRO A 324 27.30 4.86 -19.64
CA PRO A 324 27.40 3.44 -19.97
C PRO A 324 26.93 2.64 -18.76
N GLY A 325 25.69 2.17 -18.80
CA GLY A 325 25.08 1.35 -17.77
C GLY A 325 24.29 0.20 -18.41
N VAL A 326 24.21 -0.92 -17.71
CA VAL A 326 23.36 -2.06 -18.10
C VAL A 326 21.91 -1.58 -18.02
N ASP A 327 21.13 -1.75 -19.09
CA ASP A 327 19.69 -1.48 -19.08
C ASP A 327 19.03 -2.34 -17.99
N TRP A 328 18.01 -1.82 -17.30
CA TRP A 328 17.33 -2.54 -16.22
C TRP A 328 16.92 -3.95 -16.67
N ASP A 329 16.40 -4.05 -17.89
CA ASP A 329 15.94 -5.30 -18.51
C ASP A 329 17.09 -6.30 -18.75
N ASP A 330 18.33 -5.83 -18.86
CA ASP A 330 19.52 -6.66 -19.06
C ASP A 330 20.19 -7.10 -17.76
N THR A 331 19.78 -6.54 -16.61
CA THR A 331 20.27 -6.96 -15.29
C THR A 331 19.75 -8.34 -14.89
N GLN A 332 20.46 -9.04 -14.00
CA GLN A 332 19.97 -10.34 -13.47
C GLN A 332 18.59 -10.19 -12.83
N VAL A 333 18.37 -9.13 -12.05
CA VAL A 333 17.09 -8.82 -11.39
C VAL A 333 15.98 -8.62 -12.42
N GLY A 334 16.22 -7.80 -13.44
CA GLY A 334 15.25 -7.54 -14.53
C GLY A 334 14.89 -8.81 -15.30
N ARG A 335 15.88 -9.67 -15.61
CA ARG A 335 15.65 -10.97 -16.25
C ARG A 335 14.83 -11.91 -15.38
N THR A 336 15.10 -12.00 -14.08
CA THR A 336 14.33 -12.82 -13.13
C THR A 336 12.88 -12.37 -13.08
N LEU A 337 12.62 -11.07 -12.92
CA LEU A 337 11.25 -10.53 -12.96
C LEU A 337 10.55 -10.85 -14.28
N LYS A 338 11.21 -10.62 -15.41
CA LYS A 338 10.65 -10.91 -16.73
C LYS A 338 10.32 -12.38 -16.92
N SER A 339 11.20 -13.27 -16.47
CA SER A 339 10.97 -14.72 -16.50
C SER A 339 9.77 -15.10 -15.63
N PHE A 340 9.71 -14.58 -14.40
CA PHE A 340 8.62 -14.86 -13.47
C PHE A 340 7.26 -14.43 -13.99
N TRP A 341 7.16 -13.22 -14.53
CA TRP A 341 5.92 -12.75 -15.15
C TRP A 341 5.56 -13.54 -16.42
N SER A 342 6.55 -14.01 -17.19
CA SER A 342 6.29 -14.91 -18.33
C SER A 342 5.72 -16.25 -17.88
N THR A 343 6.22 -16.84 -16.80
CA THR A 343 5.66 -18.06 -16.19
C THR A 343 4.23 -17.83 -15.71
N MET A 344 3.98 -16.72 -15.00
CA MET A 344 2.63 -16.31 -14.60
C MET A 344 1.66 -16.24 -15.80
N LYS A 345 2.11 -15.67 -16.92
CA LYS A 345 1.32 -15.61 -18.17
C LYS A 345 1.02 -17.01 -18.72
N SER A 346 1.99 -17.93 -18.70
CA SER A 346 1.77 -19.31 -19.16
C SER A 346 0.69 -20.00 -18.33
N LEU A 347 0.78 -19.90 -17.00
CA LEU A 347 -0.18 -20.49 -16.08
C LEU A 347 -1.59 -19.87 -16.20
N CYS A 348 -1.69 -18.60 -16.58
CA CYS A 348 -2.98 -17.99 -16.96
C CYS A 348 -3.55 -18.63 -18.24
N ALA A 349 -2.71 -18.83 -19.26
CA ALA A 349 -3.14 -19.45 -20.53
C ALA A 349 -3.54 -20.92 -20.36
N GLU A 350 -2.93 -21.63 -19.42
CA GLU A 350 -3.26 -23.01 -19.04
C GLU A 350 -4.53 -23.10 -18.17
N GLY A 351 -4.94 -21.98 -17.57
CA GLY A 351 -6.13 -21.90 -16.71
C GLY A 351 -5.90 -22.35 -15.26
N ASP A 352 -4.65 -22.49 -14.82
CA ASP A 352 -4.31 -22.72 -13.41
C ASP A 352 -4.39 -21.45 -12.58
N ILE A 353 -4.02 -20.32 -13.18
CA ILE A 353 -4.28 -19.00 -12.61
C ILE A 353 -5.54 -18.46 -13.27
N ARG A 354 -6.61 -18.35 -12.49
CA ARG A 354 -7.93 -17.92 -12.96
C ARG A 354 -8.11 -16.42 -12.93
N ARG A 355 -7.50 -15.76 -11.95
CA ARG A 355 -7.57 -14.31 -11.78
C ARG A 355 -6.25 -13.76 -11.28
N ILE A 356 -5.96 -12.53 -11.66
CA ILE A 356 -4.83 -11.75 -11.13
C ILE A 356 -5.31 -10.34 -10.81
N PHE A 357 -5.01 -9.86 -9.61
CA PHE A 357 -5.23 -8.47 -9.24
C PHE A 357 -3.93 -7.85 -8.71
N ILE A 358 -3.38 -6.93 -9.48
CA ILE A 358 -2.10 -6.27 -9.21
C ILE A 358 -2.38 -4.85 -8.77
N THR A 359 -1.73 -4.42 -7.69
CA THR A 359 -1.75 -3.04 -7.23
C THR A 359 -0.36 -2.42 -7.25
N GLY A 360 -0.30 -1.12 -7.53
CA GLY A 360 0.94 -0.35 -7.60
C GLY A 360 0.67 1.15 -7.74
N ILE A 361 1.69 1.93 -8.04
CA ILE A 361 1.57 3.39 -8.27
C ILE A 361 1.40 3.70 -9.76
N SER A 362 2.20 3.08 -10.64
CA SER A 362 2.18 3.35 -12.08
C SER A 362 2.32 2.06 -12.88
N PRO A 363 1.98 2.01 -14.19
CA PRO A 363 2.23 0.85 -15.05
C PRO A 363 3.69 0.73 -15.54
N LEU A 364 4.58 1.65 -15.15
CA LEU A 364 5.87 1.85 -15.80
C LEU A 364 6.80 0.64 -15.72
N SER A 365 6.87 -0.03 -14.57
CA SER A 365 7.72 -1.21 -14.38
C SER A 365 7.17 -2.47 -15.03
N LEU A 366 5.84 -2.61 -15.14
CA LEU A 366 5.21 -3.71 -15.90
C LEU A 366 5.44 -3.54 -17.41
N SER A 367 5.48 -2.30 -17.90
CA SER A 367 5.66 -2.01 -19.33
C SER A 367 7.02 -2.46 -19.88
N SER A 368 8.08 -2.44 -19.07
CA SER A 368 9.42 -2.89 -19.49
C SER A 368 9.46 -4.40 -19.70
N LEU A 369 8.49 -5.13 -19.15
CA LEU A 369 8.31 -6.56 -19.39
C LEU A 369 7.75 -6.84 -20.80
N GLY A 370 7.21 -5.84 -21.50
CA GLY A 370 6.74 -5.92 -22.88
C GLY A 370 5.76 -7.08 -23.10
N SER A 371 6.12 -8.00 -24.01
CA SER A 371 5.30 -9.18 -24.34
C SER A 371 5.26 -10.25 -23.24
N ALA A 372 6.11 -10.16 -22.21
CA ALA A 372 6.17 -11.16 -21.14
C ALA A 372 4.88 -11.19 -20.31
N PHE A 373 4.18 -10.06 -20.18
CA PHE A 373 2.95 -9.99 -19.37
C PHE A 373 1.89 -8.99 -19.90
N ASN A 374 1.59 -9.09 -21.19
CA ASN A 374 0.60 -8.23 -21.86
C ASN A 374 -0.87 -8.67 -21.68
N VAL A 375 -1.15 -9.54 -20.70
CA VAL A 375 -2.51 -10.04 -20.44
C VAL A 375 -3.30 -9.14 -19.48
N THR A 376 -2.61 -8.22 -18.79
CA THR A 376 -3.25 -7.33 -17.82
C THR A 376 -3.95 -6.17 -18.48
N LYS A 377 -5.14 -5.85 -17.96
CA LYS A 377 -5.86 -4.64 -18.31
C LYS A 377 -5.74 -3.62 -17.20
N ASN A 378 -5.33 -2.41 -17.58
CA ASN A 378 -5.27 -1.30 -16.65
C ASN A 378 -6.68 -0.76 -16.37
N VAL A 379 -7.20 -1.06 -15.18
CA VAL A 379 -8.55 -0.65 -14.75
C VAL A 379 -8.53 0.59 -13.85
N SER A 380 -7.35 1.19 -13.65
CA SER A 380 -7.13 2.32 -12.73
C SER A 380 -8.10 3.47 -12.97
N PHE A 381 -8.39 3.80 -14.23
CA PHE A 381 -9.25 4.94 -14.57
C PHE A 381 -10.68 4.56 -14.95
N ASN A 382 -11.09 3.33 -14.62
CA ASN A 382 -12.47 2.89 -14.77
C ASN A 382 -13.35 3.63 -13.75
N LYS A 383 -14.38 4.33 -14.24
CA LYS A 383 -15.31 5.09 -13.39
C LYS A 383 -16.00 4.23 -12.32
N ASN A 384 -16.26 2.96 -12.60
CA ASN A 384 -16.92 2.05 -11.67
C ASN A 384 -16.03 1.66 -10.48
N LEU A 385 -14.71 1.90 -10.59
CA LEU A 385 -13.69 1.64 -9.56
C LEU A 385 -13.08 2.93 -9.00
N ALA A 386 -13.59 4.10 -9.38
CA ALA A 386 -12.97 5.37 -9.00
C ALA A 386 -12.88 5.56 -7.47
N GLY A 387 -13.94 5.17 -6.75
CA GLY A 387 -14.02 5.21 -5.28
C GLY A 387 -13.60 3.93 -4.55
N LEU A 388 -13.03 2.92 -5.25
CA LEU A 388 -12.51 1.70 -4.60
C LEU A 388 -11.47 2.04 -3.54
N CYS A 389 -10.62 3.03 -3.87
CA CYS A 389 -9.61 3.58 -2.99
C CYS A 389 -9.77 5.11 -2.88
N GLY A 390 -9.62 5.63 -1.67
CA GLY A 390 -9.91 7.02 -1.33
C GLY A 390 -11.21 7.18 -0.56
N LEU A 391 -11.31 8.26 0.21
CA LEU A 391 -12.51 8.63 0.94
C LEU A 391 -13.28 9.70 0.18
N THR A 392 -14.61 9.69 0.27
CA THR A 392 -15.49 10.70 -0.34
C THR A 392 -15.70 11.87 0.61
N TYR A 393 -16.35 12.93 0.14
CA TYR A 393 -16.77 14.03 1.02
C TYR A 393 -17.72 13.52 2.11
N SER A 394 -18.71 12.70 1.72
CA SER A 394 -19.69 12.13 2.66
C SER A 394 -19.05 11.22 3.70
N ASP A 395 -18.05 10.42 3.32
CA ASP A 395 -17.34 9.57 4.30
C ASP A 395 -16.73 10.40 5.44
N LEU A 396 -16.09 11.52 5.09
CA LEU A 396 -15.46 12.40 6.09
C LEU A 396 -16.48 13.21 6.88
N GLU A 397 -17.58 13.60 6.23
CA GLU A 397 -18.69 14.28 6.90
C GLU A 397 -19.29 13.37 7.98
N ASP A 398 -19.58 12.11 7.66
CA ASP A 398 -20.12 11.11 8.59
C ASP A 398 -19.13 10.84 9.73
N ALA A 399 -17.84 10.73 9.42
CA ALA A 399 -16.80 10.53 10.42
C ALA A 399 -16.70 11.72 11.40
N LEU A 400 -16.71 12.96 10.89
CA LEU A 400 -16.59 14.15 11.74
C LEU A 400 -17.85 14.39 12.58
N LYS A 401 -19.04 14.08 12.06
CA LYS A 401 -20.29 14.07 12.85
C LYS A 401 -20.23 13.04 14.00
N GLY A 402 -19.51 11.94 13.80
CA GLY A 402 -19.23 10.95 14.84
C GLY A 402 -18.28 11.44 15.95
N ILE A 403 -17.52 12.51 15.71
CA ILE A 403 -16.57 13.09 16.67
C ILE A 403 -17.14 14.37 17.32
N TYR A 404 -17.87 15.18 16.56
CA TYR A 404 -18.33 16.51 16.98
C TYR A 404 -19.83 16.69 16.76
N GLU A 405 -20.53 17.21 17.77
CA GLU A 405 -21.96 17.54 17.66
C GLU A 405 -22.22 18.87 16.94
N ASP A 406 -21.32 19.86 17.08
CA ASP A 406 -21.51 21.21 16.55
C ASP A 406 -21.21 21.29 15.04
N PRO A 407 -22.22 21.65 14.21
CA PRO A 407 -22.04 21.85 12.77
C PRO A 407 -21.00 22.87 12.37
N GLU A 408 -20.81 23.96 13.09
CA GLU A 408 -19.81 24.94 12.72
C GLU A 408 -18.38 24.37 12.88
N VAL A 409 -18.18 23.57 13.92
CA VAL A 409 -16.90 22.92 14.22
C VAL A 409 -16.54 21.87 13.18
N TYR A 410 -17.42 20.88 12.95
CA TYR A 410 -17.09 19.83 11.98
C TYR A 410 -17.02 20.36 10.54
N ASN A 411 -17.83 21.35 10.16
CA ASN A 411 -17.72 21.98 8.84
C ASN A 411 -16.38 22.73 8.66
N GLY A 412 -15.85 23.32 9.73
CA GLY A 412 -14.52 23.93 9.74
C GLY A 412 -13.42 22.92 9.39
N PHE A 413 -13.41 21.76 10.07
CA PHE A 413 -12.44 20.69 9.81
C PHE A 413 -12.63 20.06 8.43
N LEU A 414 -13.88 19.84 8.00
CA LEU A 414 -14.16 19.32 6.66
C LEU A 414 -13.68 20.26 5.57
N SER A 415 -13.85 21.58 5.73
CA SER A 415 -13.31 22.59 4.82
C SER A 415 -11.78 22.57 4.78
N GLU A 416 -11.13 22.41 5.94
CA GLU A 416 -9.67 22.28 6.02
C GLU A 416 -9.19 21.02 5.28
N MET A 417 -9.73 19.84 5.60
CA MET A 417 -9.39 18.58 4.92
C MET A 417 -9.64 18.66 3.42
N THR A 418 -10.73 19.34 3.00
CA THR A 418 -11.05 19.54 1.58
C THR A 418 -9.98 20.34 0.86
N LYS A 419 -9.45 21.38 1.51
CA LYS A 419 -8.40 22.24 0.93
C LYS A 419 -7.06 21.51 0.81
N PHE A 420 -6.71 20.70 1.81
CA PHE A 420 -5.38 20.10 1.90
C PHE A 420 -5.29 18.68 1.33
N PHE A 421 -6.37 17.88 1.41
CA PHE A 421 -6.33 16.45 1.11
C PHE A 421 -7.25 16.02 -0.05
N ASN A 422 -8.29 16.80 -0.39
CA ASN A 422 -9.23 16.46 -1.49
C ASN A 422 -8.78 16.99 -2.84
N GLY A 423 -9.16 16.27 -3.89
CA GLY A 423 -9.18 16.80 -5.24
C GLY A 423 -8.78 15.79 -6.29
N TYR A 424 -8.47 14.55 -5.88
CA TYR A 424 -8.09 13.48 -6.77
C TYR A 424 -9.31 12.95 -7.52
N HIS A 425 -9.25 13.04 -8.85
CA HIS A 425 -10.25 12.53 -9.76
C HIS A 425 -9.60 11.52 -10.70
N PHE A 426 -9.99 10.25 -10.58
CA PHE A 426 -9.34 9.13 -11.27
C PHE A 426 -10.12 8.65 -12.49
N CYS A 427 -10.88 9.50 -13.18
CA CYS A 427 -11.47 9.10 -14.46
C CYS A 427 -11.79 10.31 -15.36
N LYS A 428 -12.20 10.02 -16.60
CA LYS A 428 -12.65 11.03 -17.57
C LYS A 428 -14.16 11.33 -17.51
N ASP A 429 -14.85 10.83 -16.49
CA ASP A 429 -16.30 11.01 -16.32
C ASP A 429 -16.58 12.07 -15.24
N LYS A 430 -17.21 13.18 -15.64
CA LYS A 430 -17.53 14.31 -14.73
C LYS A 430 -18.59 13.98 -13.66
N THR A 431 -19.26 12.83 -13.76
CA THR A 431 -20.26 12.37 -12.79
C THR A 431 -19.64 11.75 -11.55
N VAL A 432 -18.36 11.38 -11.63
CA VAL A 432 -17.60 10.82 -10.52
C VAL A 432 -17.08 11.97 -9.65
N GLU A 433 -17.28 11.87 -8.35
CA GLU A 433 -16.76 12.85 -7.40
C GLU A 433 -15.24 12.70 -7.20
N THR A 434 -14.62 13.74 -6.65
CA THR A 434 -13.22 13.65 -6.23
C THR A 434 -13.12 12.91 -4.91
N VAL A 435 -12.01 12.21 -4.72
CA VAL A 435 -11.69 11.53 -3.47
C VAL A 435 -10.53 12.20 -2.75
N TYR A 436 -10.52 11.99 -1.45
CA TYR A 436 -9.46 12.36 -0.53
C TYR A 436 -8.49 11.20 -0.41
N ASN A 437 -7.27 11.52 0.00
CA ASN A 437 -6.37 10.48 0.41
C ASN A 437 -6.83 9.76 1.70
N THR A 438 -6.89 8.44 1.66
CA THR A 438 -7.28 7.59 2.79
C THR A 438 -6.39 7.77 4.01
N GLU A 439 -5.09 7.45 3.94
CA GLU A 439 -4.23 7.41 5.13
C GLU A 439 -4.06 8.79 5.79
N THR A 440 -3.94 9.85 4.98
CA THR A 440 -3.85 11.23 5.47
C THR A 440 -5.13 11.62 6.23
N CYS A 441 -6.29 11.24 5.70
CA CYS A 441 -7.56 11.50 6.38
C CYS A 441 -7.74 10.66 7.64
N LEU A 442 -7.40 9.37 7.60
CA LEU A 442 -7.45 8.51 8.79
C LEU A 442 -6.52 9.02 9.89
N ALA A 443 -5.33 9.50 9.54
CA ALA A 443 -4.39 10.08 10.50
C ALA A 443 -4.93 11.39 11.10
N TYR A 444 -5.51 12.26 10.27
CA TYR A 444 -6.17 13.47 10.74
C TYR A 444 -7.32 13.14 11.70
N LEU A 445 -8.21 12.22 11.33
CA LEU A 445 -9.37 11.84 12.14
C LEU A 445 -8.95 11.17 13.45
N GLN A 446 -7.92 10.31 13.44
CA GLN A 446 -7.37 9.72 14.66
C GLN A 446 -6.81 10.80 15.60
N CYS A 447 -6.00 11.72 15.08
CA CYS A 447 -5.46 12.83 15.87
C CYS A 447 -6.57 13.69 16.50
N ARG A 448 -7.70 13.86 15.81
CA ARG A 448 -8.89 14.53 16.37
C ARG A 448 -9.55 13.74 17.49
N ILE A 449 -9.68 12.41 17.38
CA ILE A 449 -10.17 11.56 18.48
C ILE A 449 -9.25 11.68 19.69
N ASP A 450 -7.93 11.66 19.46
CA ASP A 450 -6.92 11.70 20.52
C ASP A 450 -6.87 13.05 21.26
N GLY A 451 -7.60 14.07 20.76
CA GLY A 451 -7.68 15.41 21.35
C GLY A 451 -6.56 16.35 20.89
N ASP A 452 -5.78 15.95 19.88
CA ASP A 452 -4.62 16.68 19.38
C ASP A 452 -4.96 17.57 18.17
N THR A 453 -4.00 18.43 17.80
CA THR A 453 -4.09 19.28 16.60
C THR A 453 -3.26 18.68 15.46
N PRO A 454 -3.89 18.21 14.36
CA PRO A 454 -3.18 17.58 13.26
C PRO A 454 -2.39 18.60 12.41
N GLU A 455 -1.20 18.20 11.95
CA GLU A 455 -0.43 18.97 10.96
C GLU A 455 -1.02 18.77 9.56
N THR A 456 -1.61 19.83 8.99
CA THR A 456 -2.34 19.76 7.72
C THR A 456 -1.54 20.17 6.50
N ARG A 457 -0.47 20.95 6.67
CA ARG A 457 0.33 21.45 5.54
C ARG A 457 1.39 20.46 5.13
N ASP A 458 1.91 19.69 6.08
CA ASP A 458 2.92 18.68 5.83
C ASP A 458 2.60 17.38 6.57
N PRO A 459 1.51 16.68 6.19
CA PRO A 459 1.13 15.47 6.88
C PRO A 459 2.21 14.40 6.68
N GLU A 460 2.49 13.63 7.74
CA GLU A 460 3.54 12.59 7.79
C GLU A 460 3.46 11.59 6.62
N ASN A 461 2.26 11.43 6.06
CA ASN A 461 1.91 10.44 5.07
C ASN A 461 1.58 11.05 3.69
N SER A 462 2.04 12.28 3.40
CA SER A 462 1.81 12.95 2.11
C SER A 462 2.36 12.17 0.90
N GLU A 463 1.60 12.17 -0.19
CA GLU A 463 1.44 11.03 -1.12
C GLU A 463 2.27 11.05 -2.39
N VAL A 464 2.81 12.22 -2.71
CA VAL A 464 3.50 12.43 -3.98
C VAL A 464 4.97 12.08 -3.76
N SER A 465 5.43 10.98 -4.35
CA SER A 465 6.80 10.50 -4.15
C SER A 465 7.82 11.58 -4.51
N GLU A 466 8.60 12.01 -3.52
CA GLU A 466 9.63 13.05 -3.71
C GLU A 466 10.67 12.61 -4.74
N GLN A 467 11.04 11.33 -4.74
CA GLN A 467 11.96 10.77 -5.72
C GLN A 467 11.40 10.93 -7.14
N PHE A 468 10.14 10.57 -7.38
CA PHE A 468 9.54 10.69 -8.70
C PHE A 468 9.26 12.14 -9.12
N LEU A 469 8.92 13.03 -8.17
CA LEU A 469 8.86 14.46 -8.46
C LEU A 469 10.22 15.00 -8.88
N ARG A 470 11.31 14.63 -8.18
CA ARG A 470 12.67 15.02 -8.57
C ARG A 470 13.03 14.52 -9.97
N LEU A 471 12.65 13.30 -10.32
CA LEU A 471 12.84 12.76 -11.67
C LEU A 471 12.03 13.55 -12.72
N SER A 472 10.75 13.82 -12.43
CA SER A 472 9.84 14.54 -13.35
C SER A 472 10.27 15.97 -13.61
N VAL A 473 10.70 16.67 -12.56
CA VAL A 473 11.22 18.04 -12.62
C VAL A 473 12.56 18.09 -13.36
N GLY A 474 13.18 16.95 -13.70
CA GLY A 474 14.34 16.83 -14.58
C GLY A 474 14.11 17.35 -16.01
N ALA A 475 12.91 17.20 -16.57
CA ALA A 475 12.58 17.60 -17.93
C ALA A 475 12.08 19.06 -18.03
N ALA A 476 12.71 19.90 -18.85
CA ALA A 476 12.38 21.33 -18.96
C ALA A 476 10.89 21.62 -19.32
N PRO A 477 10.24 20.90 -20.25
CA PRO A 477 8.81 21.09 -20.53
C PRO A 477 7.92 20.85 -19.32
N VAL A 478 8.28 19.87 -18.49
CA VAL A 478 7.50 19.47 -17.29
C VAL A 478 7.58 20.54 -16.21
N ILE A 479 8.76 21.14 -15.99
CA ILE A 479 8.90 22.25 -15.04
C ILE A 479 7.98 23.40 -15.42
N ARG A 480 7.96 23.78 -16.71
CA ARG A 480 7.12 24.87 -17.20
C ARG A 480 5.63 24.59 -16.96
N ASP A 481 5.19 23.36 -17.25
CA ASP A 481 3.80 22.95 -17.01
C ASP A 481 3.45 23.01 -15.53
N LEU A 482 4.30 22.43 -14.67
CA LEU A 482 4.08 22.44 -13.23
C LEU A 482 4.04 23.87 -12.68
N GLN A 483 4.94 24.74 -13.12
CA GLN A 483 4.95 26.16 -12.73
C GLN A 483 3.69 26.90 -13.17
N ASN A 484 3.17 26.60 -14.37
CA ASN A 484 1.90 27.16 -14.82
C ASN A 484 0.74 26.62 -13.97
N ALA A 485 0.70 25.32 -13.68
CA ALA A 485 -0.34 24.69 -12.86
C ALA A 485 -0.35 25.21 -11.41
N LEU A 486 0.81 25.59 -10.88
CA LEU A 486 0.97 26.15 -9.55
C LEU A 486 0.42 27.58 -9.41
N LYS A 487 0.13 28.29 -10.51
CA LYS A 487 -0.59 29.57 -10.44
C LYS A 487 -1.99 29.31 -9.90
N TRP A 488 -2.52 30.18 -9.04
CA TRP A 488 -3.89 30.06 -8.53
C TRP A 488 -4.70 31.36 -8.64
N ASP A 489 -6.01 31.23 -8.70
CA ASP A 489 -6.95 32.36 -8.71
C ASP A 489 -7.16 32.95 -7.30
N GLU A 490 -7.95 34.03 -7.21
CA GLU A 490 -8.25 34.68 -5.92
C GLU A 490 -8.94 33.76 -4.90
N LYS A 491 -9.61 32.70 -5.39
CA LYS A 491 -10.31 31.69 -4.59
C LYS A 491 -9.39 30.52 -4.20
N GLY A 492 -8.12 30.55 -4.62
CA GLY A 492 -7.13 29.52 -4.31
C GLY A 492 -7.19 28.30 -5.22
N ASN A 493 -7.91 28.35 -6.35
CA ASN A 493 -7.94 27.24 -7.31
C ASN A 493 -6.69 27.28 -8.19
N PHE A 494 -5.97 26.16 -8.27
CA PHE A 494 -4.85 25.98 -9.18
C PHE A 494 -5.27 26.06 -10.65
N THR A 495 -4.37 26.58 -11.49
CA THR A 495 -4.58 26.78 -12.91
C THR A 495 -4.63 25.42 -13.62
N PRO A 496 -5.71 25.12 -14.36
CA PRO A 496 -5.78 23.87 -15.10
C PRO A 496 -4.74 23.81 -16.22
N LEU A 497 -4.24 22.60 -16.48
CA LEU A 497 -3.39 22.30 -17.64
C LEU A 497 -4.23 21.61 -18.71
N GLU A 498 -4.18 22.14 -19.93
CA GLU A 498 -4.77 21.44 -21.09
C GLU A 498 -3.91 20.22 -21.45
N TYR A 499 -4.57 19.14 -21.84
CA TYR A 499 -3.92 17.95 -22.36
C TYR A 499 -4.74 17.37 -23.52
N PHE A 500 -4.06 16.88 -24.55
CA PHE A 500 -4.71 16.31 -25.75
C PHE A 500 -4.74 14.79 -25.70
N ASN A 501 -3.63 14.17 -25.28
CA ASN A 501 -3.48 12.73 -25.16
C ASN A 501 -3.13 12.35 -23.71
N PHE A 502 -3.73 11.27 -23.22
CA PHE A 502 -3.39 10.66 -21.93
C PHE A 502 -3.00 9.21 -22.17
N GLU A 503 -1.82 8.85 -21.70
CA GLU A 503 -1.22 7.53 -21.88
C GLU A 503 -1.63 6.62 -20.72
N PHE A 504 -2.54 5.69 -21.01
CA PHE A 504 -2.99 4.67 -20.06
C PHE A 504 -1.97 3.55 -19.90
N GLU A 505 -1.14 3.34 -20.91
CA GLU A 505 0.01 2.44 -20.92
C GLU A 505 1.24 3.31 -21.15
N LEU A 506 2.19 3.28 -20.21
CA LEU A 506 3.41 4.10 -20.24
C LEU A 506 4.61 3.18 -20.25
N THR A 507 5.55 3.43 -21.16
CA THR A 507 6.86 2.77 -21.21
C THR A 507 7.98 3.70 -20.80
N LEU A 508 9.14 3.12 -20.42
CA LEU A 508 10.34 3.91 -20.14
C LEU A 508 10.83 4.68 -21.38
N ARG A 509 10.54 4.17 -22.58
CA ARG A 509 10.88 4.84 -23.83
C ARG A 509 10.06 6.12 -23.99
N ASP A 510 8.76 6.08 -23.69
CA ASP A 510 7.85 7.23 -23.79
C ASP A 510 8.30 8.40 -22.89
N ILE A 511 8.89 8.09 -21.73
CA ILE A 511 9.42 9.09 -20.79
C ILE A 511 10.78 9.65 -21.25
N SER A 512 11.54 8.88 -22.02
CA SER A 512 12.91 9.19 -22.44
C SER A 512 13.02 10.06 -23.69
N GLU A 513 11.99 10.04 -24.54
CA GLU A 513 11.95 10.88 -25.72
C GLU A 513 11.65 12.33 -25.31
N VAL A 514 12.36 13.29 -25.93
CA VAL A 514 12.10 14.73 -25.73
C VAL A 514 10.80 15.08 -26.46
N GLY A 515 9.68 14.64 -25.88
CA GLY A 515 8.32 14.89 -26.37
C GLY A 515 7.74 16.20 -25.85
N ASP A 516 6.45 16.40 -26.11
CA ASP A 516 5.66 17.57 -25.68
C ASP A 516 5.33 17.59 -24.17
N GLY A 517 5.82 16.60 -23.41
CA GLY A 517 5.56 16.39 -21.99
C GLY A 517 4.30 15.57 -21.67
N SER A 518 3.57 15.05 -22.67
CA SER A 518 2.33 14.26 -22.46
C SER A 518 2.52 13.00 -21.61
N SER A 519 3.56 12.20 -21.87
CA SER A 519 3.89 11.01 -21.07
C SER A 519 4.20 11.38 -19.62
N TRP A 520 4.94 12.47 -19.40
CA TRP A 520 5.22 13.00 -18.06
C TRP A 520 3.96 13.51 -17.35
N ARG A 521 3.03 14.17 -18.05
CA ARG A 521 1.72 14.56 -17.48
C ARG A 521 0.92 13.33 -17.05
N SER A 522 0.90 12.29 -17.87
CA SER A 522 0.22 11.03 -17.57
C SER A 522 0.85 10.34 -16.35
N LEU A 523 2.18 10.30 -16.29
CA LEU A 523 2.94 9.78 -15.16
C LEU A 523 2.64 10.56 -13.86
N LEU A 524 2.62 11.89 -13.92
CA LEU A 524 2.28 12.74 -12.78
C LEU A 524 0.87 12.49 -12.24
N VAL A 525 -0.07 12.02 -13.06
CA VAL A 525 -1.40 11.59 -12.59
C VAL A 525 -1.32 10.30 -11.77
N TYR A 526 -0.54 9.31 -12.21
CA TYR A 526 -0.31 8.08 -11.46
C TYR A 526 0.34 8.32 -10.09
N PHE A 527 1.34 9.21 -10.04
CA PHE A 527 2.04 9.57 -8.80
C PHE A 527 1.27 10.57 -7.92
N GLY A 528 0.11 11.06 -8.35
CA GLY A 528 -0.72 11.97 -7.55
C GLY A 528 -0.25 13.43 -7.53
N GLY A 529 0.69 13.83 -8.40
CA GLY A 529 1.07 15.23 -8.58
C GLY A 529 0.05 16.02 -9.41
N LEU A 530 -0.55 15.36 -10.41
CA LEU A 530 -1.67 15.88 -11.20
C LEU A 530 -2.89 14.97 -11.06
N THR A 531 -4.03 15.44 -11.52
CA THR A 531 -5.28 14.67 -11.57
C THR A 531 -6.23 15.22 -12.62
N PHE A 532 -7.24 14.46 -13.03
CA PHE A 532 -8.23 14.93 -14.01
C PHE A 532 -9.04 16.10 -13.43
N HIS A 533 -9.32 17.12 -14.23
CA HIS A 533 -10.13 18.24 -13.76
C HIS A 533 -11.60 17.79 -13.63
N PRO A 534 -12.26 17.88 -12.45
CA PRO A 534 -13.58 17.27 -12.25
C PRO A 534 -14.67 17.81 -13.19
N LYS A 535 -14.58 19.09 -13.60
CA LYS A 535 -15.55 19.70 -14.53
C LYS A 535 -15.24 19.47 -16.01
N LYS A 536 -13.97 19.21 -16.35
CA LYS A 536 -13.46 19.08 -17.73
C LYS A 536 -12.44 17.94 -17.84
N PRO A 537 -12.78 16.73 -17.38
CA PRO A 537 -11.77 15.69 -17.16
C PRO A 537 -11.24 15.11 -18.48
N THR A 538 -11.92 15.32 -19.61
CA THR A 538 -11.48 14.89 -20.95
C THR A 538 -10.43 15.78 -21.60
N THR A 539 -10.24 17.01 -21.11
CA THR A 539 -9.30 17.98 -21.73
C THR A 539 -8.38 18.67 -20.74
N GLN A 540 -8.70 18.66 -19.45
CA GLN A 540 -7.92 19.37 -18.44
C GLN A 540 -7.43 18.45 -17.31
N LEU A 541 -6.21 18.72 -16.85
CA LEU A 541 -5.64 18.26 -15.60
C LEU A 541 -5.53 19.43 -14.61
N LYS A 542 -5.39 19.13 -13.32
CA LYS A 542 -5.08 20.11 -12.27
C LYS A 542 -4.17 19.50 -11.21
N ILE A 543 -3.56 20.35 -10.39
CA ILE A 543 -2.99 19.92 -9.10
C ILE A 543 -4.17 19.60 -8.17
N PRO A 544 -4.20 18.42 -7.52
CA PRO A 544 -5.37 17.97 -6.74
C PRO A 544 -5.67 18.92 -5.57
N ASN A 545 -4.68 19.16 -4.73
CA ASN A 545 -4.81 19.84 -3.43
C ASN A 545 -3.56 20.64 -3.06
N ARG A 546 -3.62 21.33 -1.91
CA ARG A 546 -2.51 22.18 -1.44
C ARG A 546 -1.25 21.38 -1.08
N VAL A 547 -1.40 20.20 -0.49
CA VAL A 547 -0.26 19.34 -0.12
C VAL A 547 0.55 18.93 -1.36
N ALA A 548 -0.11 18.48 -2.42
CA ALA A 548 0.53 18.16 -3.69
C ALA A 548 1.21 19.38 -4.31
N ALA A 549 0.56 20.56 -4.24
CA ALA A 549 1.15 21.81 -4.72
C ALA A 549 2.44 22.17 -3.99
N ASP A 550 2.45 22.09 -2.65
CA ASP A 550 3.60 22.42 -1.83
C ASP A 550 4.75 21.42 -2.08
N ARG A 551 4.45 20.13 -2.31
CA ARG A 551 5.45 19.10 -2.68
C ARG A 551 6.05 19.31 -4.05
N ILE A 552 5.22 19.60 -5.07
CA ILE A 552 5.70 20.00 -6.40
C ILE A 552 6.55 21.25 -6.27
N ALA A 553 6.12 22.19 -5.44
CA ALA A 553 6.81 23.45 -5.28
C ALA A 553 8.23 23.24 -4.75
N LEU A 554 8.32 22.45 -3.68
CA LEU A 554 9.55 22.05 -3.04
C LEU A 554 10.48 21.30 -4.00
N ALA A 555 9.95 20.39 -4.83
CA ALA A 555 10.76 19.64 -5.79
C ALA A 555 11.43 20.57 -6.83
N ILE A 556 10.71 21.60 -7.30
CA ILE A 556 11.25 22.61 -8.21
C ILE A 556 12.33 23.46 -7.51
N LEU A 557 12.08 23.93 -6.28
CA LEU A 557 13.06 24.70 -5.53
C LEU A 557 14.34 23.91 -5.25
N LYS A 558 14.21 22.61 -4.91
CA LYS A 558 15.35 21.71 -4.71
C LYS A 558 16.13 21.49 -6.01
N LYS A 559 15.45 21.37 -7.17
CA LYS A 559 16.15 21.26 -8.46
C LYS A 559 17.08 22.44 -8.72
N TYR A 560 16.65 23.65 -8.38
CA TYR A 560 17.45 24.86 -8.58
C TYR A 560 18.39 25.21 -7.41
N ASN A 561 18.50 24.35 -6.40
CA ASN A 561 19.23 24.61 -5.15
C ASN A 561 18.81 25.90 -4.43
N LEU A 562 17.54 26.29 -4.56
CA LEU A 562 17.03 27.55 -4.00
C LEU A 562 16.31 27.38 -2.68
N HIS A 563 15.99 26.16 -2.26
CA HIS A 563 15.10 25.93 -1.12
C HIS A 563 15.55 26.65 0.16
N ASN A 564 16.80 26.42 0.60
CA ASN A 564 17.32 27.01 1.83
C ASN A 564 17.56 28.52 1.67
N SER A 565 18.24 28.92 0.59
CA SER A 565 18.59 30.32 0.32
C SER A 565 17.35 31.22 0.26
N LEU A 566 16.28 30.72 -0.36
CA LEU A 566 15.03 31.45 -0.51
C LEU A 566 14.23 31.53 0.80
N GLU A 567 14.22 30.46 1.60
CA GLU A 567 13.59 30.48 2.91
C GLU A 567 14.24 31.53 3.83
N GLU A 568 15.58 31.54 3.88
CA GLU A 568 16.35 32.54 4.61
C GLU A 568 16.12 33.96 4.07
N ALA A 569 16.13 34.13 2.73
CA ALA A 569 15.90 35.41 2.09
C ALA A 569 14.50 35.96 2.37
N LEU A 570 13.47 35.11 2.41
CA LEU A 570 12.10 35.50 2.74
C LEU A 570 11.95 35.86 4.21
N LEU A 571 12.54 35.08 5.12
CA LEU A 571 12.58 35.42 6.55
C LEU A 571 13.26 36.78 6.77
N TYR A 572 14.34 37.04 6.05
CA TYR A 572 15.05 38.29 6.09
C TYR A 572 14.20 39.45 5.53
N LEU A 573 13.52 39.25 4.41
CA LEU A 573 12.58 40.22 3.84
C LEU A 573 11.44 40.56 4.83
N VAL A 574 10.84 39.56 5.46
CA VAL A 574 9.76 39.78 6.45
C VAL A 574 10.27 40.51 7.69
N LYS A 575 11.47 40.15 8.17
CA LYS A 575 12.03 40.69 9.41
C LYS A 575 12.63 42.08 9.24
N TYR A 576 13.20 42.40 8.08
CA TYR A 576 13.99 43.61 7.86
C TYR A 576 13.51 44.48 6.70
N GLY A 577 12.59 44.00 5.86
CA GLY A 577 12.09 44.72 4.68
C GLY A 577 13.07 44.81 3.51
N GLU A 578 14.19 44.07 3.56
CA GLU A 578 15.25 44.12 2.56
C GLU A 578 15.03 43.12 1.42
N LEU A 579 15.00 43.64 0.19
CA LEU A 579 14.70 42.87 -1.02
C LEU A 579 15.92 42.18 -1.64
N GLU A 580 17.14 42.61 -1.30
CA GLU A 580 18.38 42.16 -1.96
C GLU A 580 18.64 40.64 -1.86
N PRO A 581 18.46 39.98 -0.70
CA PRO A 581 18.62 38.52 -0.62
C PRO A 581 17.62 37.77 -1.51
N THR A 582 16.38 38.26 -1.58
CA THR A 582 15.31 37.67 -2.39
C THR A 582 15.59 37.82 -3.88
N LEU A 583 16.07 39.00 -4.31
CA LEU A 583 16.48 39.26 -5.68
C LEU A 583 17.73 38.45 -6.08
N SER A 584 18.61 38.16 -5.14
CA SER A 584 19.79 37.30 -5.37
C SER A 584 19.38 35.86 -5.68
N CYS A 585 18.45 35.29 -4.90
CA CYS A 585 17.87 33.98 -5.19
C CYS A 585 17.20 33.94 -6.57
N TYR A 586 16.51 35.01 -6.95
CA TYR A 586 15.92 35.12 -8.29
C TYR A 586 16.97 35.12 -9.40
N ARG A 587 18.08 35.87 -9.23
CA ARG A 587 19.18 35.89 -10.20
C ARG A 587 19.75 34.48 -10.39
N GLU A 588 19.94 33.73 -9.31
CA GLU A 588 20.40 32.34 -9.37
C GLU A 588 19.42 31.42 -10.11
N LEU A 589 18.11 31.56 -9.84
CA LEU A 589 17.07 30.83 -10.58
C LEU A 589 17.14 31.10 -12.08
N MET A 590 17.33 32.37 -12.46
CA MET A 590 17.38 32.78 -13.87
C MET A 590 18.62 32.24 -14.59
N VAL A 591 19.76 32.17 -13.91
CA VAL A 591 21.00 31.59 -14.47
C VAL A 591 20.85 30.09 -14.73
N GLN A 592 20.13 29.37 -13.88
CA GLN A 592 20.00 27.90 -13.96
C GLN A 592 18.88 27.42 -14.89
N ARG A 593 18.05 28.31 -15.41
CA ARG A 593 17.00 27.95 -16.37
C ARG A 593 17.56 27.87 -17.78
N ASP A 594 17.02 26.95 -18.58
CA ASP A 594 17.21 26.92 -20.03
C ASP A 594 16.47 28.11 -20.68
N ILE A 595 16.99 29.32 -20.47
CA ILE A 595 16.54 30.52 -21.18
C ILE A 595 17.06 30.41 -22.61
N THR A 596 16.14 30.23 -23.55
CA THR A 596 16.45 30.18 -24.98
C THR A 596 16.48 31.59 -25.58
N ALA A 597 17.01 31.73 -26.80
CA ALA A 597 16.96 33.00 -27.53
C ALA A 597 15.53 33.50 -27.77
N GLU A 598 14.53 32.62 -27.85
CA GLU A 598 13.12 33.01 -27.93
C GLU A 598 12.62 33.64 -26.62
N ASP A 599 13.11 33.19 -25.47
CA ASP A 599 12.71 33.73 -24.16
C ASP A 599 13.22 35.16 -23.94
N LEU A 600 14.32 35.53 -24.60
CA LEU A 600 14.89 36.88 -24.55
C LEU A 600 14.23 37.84 -25.54
N THR A 601 13.62 37.32 -26.62
CA THR A 601 13.12 38.13 -27.74
C THR A 601 11.60 38.19 -27.84
N LYS A 602 10.88 37.17 -27.34
CA LYS A 602 9.42 37.03 -27.46
C LYS A 602 8.68 37.12 -26.13
N LYS A 603 9.37 37.14 -24.99
CA LYS A 603 8.75 37.20 -23.66
C LYS A 603 9.04 38.54 -22.98
N SER A 604 8.01 39.15 -22.41
CA SER A 604 8.14 40.39 -21.63
C SER A 604 8.75 40.14 -20.24
N GLU A 605 9.22 41.20 -19.57
CA GLU A 605 9.66 41.15 -18.16
C GLU A 605 8.59 40.47 -17.26
N GLU A 606 7.31 40.67 -17.55
CA GLU A 606 6.18 40.09 -16.84
C GLU A 606 6.16 38.55 -16.89
N HIS A 607 6.56 37.96 -18.02
CA HIS A 607 6.68 36.50 -18.16
C HIS A 607 7.80 35.92 -17.29
N HIS A 608 8.86 36.70 -17.05
CA HIS A 608 9.95 36.32 -16.15
C HIS A 608 9.56 36.57 -14.67
N ARG A 609 8.77 37.62 -14.39
CA ARG A 609 8.20 37.95 -13.06
C ARG A 609 7.21 36.93 -12.53
N ASP A 610 6.38 36.31 -13.37
CA ASP A 610 5.47 35.23 -12.93
C ASP A 610 6.21 34.03 -12.33
N SER A 611 7.50 33.87 -12.66
CA SER A 611 8.36 32.86 -12.06
C SER A 611 8.85 33.25 -10.66
N VAL A 612 8.85 34.54 -10.32
CA VAL A 612 9.17 35.10 -9.01
C VAL A 612 8.06 34.77 -8.00
N TYR A 613 6.79 34.85 -8.42
CA TYR A 613 5.64 34.54 -7.56
C TYR A 613 5.73 33.15 -6.94
N PHE A 614 6.25 32.18 -7.68
CA PHE A 614 6.38 30.81 -7.21
C PHE A 614 7.45 30.66 -6.11
N CYS A 615 8.57 31.36 -6.22
CA CYS A 615 9.56 31.42 -5.13
C CYS A 615 9.02 32.22 -3.92
N LEU A 616 8.17 33.22 -4.16
CA LEU A 616 7.60 34.04 -3.08
C LEU A 616 6.39 33.39 -2.37
N LEU A 617 5.73 32.39 -2.95
CA LEU A 617 4.42 31.89 -2.45
C LEU A 617 4.46 30.53 -1.74
N GLY A 618 5.60 30.17 -1.16
CA GLY A 618 5.76 28.98 -0.34
C GLY A 618 6.18 29.24 1.11
N SER A 619 6.07 30.47 1.63
CA SER A 619 6.35 30.68 3.05
C SER A 619 5.33 29.91 3.88
N ARG A 620 5.84 29.05 4.78
CA ARG A 620 5.13 28.53 5.96
C ARG A 620 4.41 29.64 6.76
N PHE A 621 4.76 30.90 6.51
CA PHE A 621 4.12 32.12 6.99
C PHE A 621 3.00 32.55 6.05
N ALA A 622 1.77 32.39 6.52
CA ALA A 622 0.57 32.84 5.85
C ALA A 622 0.50 34.37 5.84
N SER A 623 0.61 34.98 4.67
CA SER A 623 -0.09 36.21 4.25
C SER A 623 0.40 36.58 2.87
N ARG A 624 -0.50 36.85 1.91
CA ARG A 624 -0.12 37.49 0.63
C ARG A 624 0.71 38.74 0.95
N PRO A 625 2.01 38.80 0.63
CA PRO A 625 2.68 40.08 0.65
C PRO A 625 2.21 40.83 -0.60
N GLU A 626 1.29 41.77 -0.45
CA GLU A 626 1.03 42.77 -1.49
C GLU A 626 2.25 43.68 -1.58
N VAL A 627 3.26 43.28 -2.37
CA VAL A 627 4.40 44.14 -2.66
C VAL A 627 4.00 45.11 -3.77
N LYS A 628 3.55 46.31 -3.38
CA LYS A 628 3.35 47.42 -4.31
C LYS A 628 4.70 48.05 -4.66
N VAL A 629 5.29 47.64 -5.78
CA VAL A 629 6.50 48.28 -6.31
C VAL A 629 6.13 49.61 -6.97
N THR A 630 6.28 50.72 -6.24
CA THR A 630 6.20 52.06 -6.81
C THR A 630 7.51 52.40 -7.50
N LYS A 631 7.45 52.65 -8.82
CA LYS A 631 8.58 53.18 -9.59
C LYS A 631 8.93 54.55 -9.00
N VAL A 632 10.12 54.69 -8.40
CA VAL A 632 10.63 56.00 -7.99
C VAL A 632 10.93 56.74 -9.29
N ASN A 633 10.15 57.76 -9.62
CA ASN A 633 10.48 58.65 -10.72
C ASN A 633 11.86 59.25 -10.43
N PRO A 634 12.77 59.28 -11.41
CA PRO A 634 14.09 59.88 -11.20
C PRO A 634 13.87 61.30 -10.69
N ILE A 635 14.44 61.59 -9.52
CA ILE A 635 14.53 62.94 -9.00
C ILE A 635 15.25 63.72 -10.11
N ALA A 636 14.56 64.70 -10.68
CA ALA A 636 15.19 65.67 -11.55
C ALA A 636 16.30 66.32 -10.72
N HIS A 637 17.55 66.02 -11.06
CA HIS A 637 18.66 66.83 -10.62
C HIS A 637 18.53 68.17 -11.36
N ASP A 638 18.00 69.17 -10.67
CA ASP A 638 18.20 70.59 -11.00
C ASP A 638 19.64 71.00 -10.72
#